data_AF-A0A9P8FCK4-F1
#
_entry.id   AF-A0A9P8FCK4-F1
#
_cell.length_a   1.000
_cell.length_b   1.000
_cell.length_c   1.000
_cell.angle_alpha   90.00
_cell.angle_beta   90.00
_cell.angle_gamma   90.00
#
_symmetry.space_group_name_H-M   'P 1'
#
loop_
_entity.id
_entity.type
_entity.pdbx_description
1 polymer ?
#
loop_
_entity_poly.entity_id
_entity_poly.type
_entity_poly.pdbx_seq_one_letter_code
_entity_poly.pdbx_strand_id
1 'polypeptide(L)'
;MSSASPSSQNTPPTDAPSSNGSSEKPHDNEGAGEPEKAKKPSLKQRAAKLWSKTMLDVPTMKMMAKGALAPTISLAAYQATGFADIFTTLGYLVAIMSILSFPIMPRAKFLQTWFLNMLAVCFAACIALLAIYCTVQARLHTEKTVHTGGSDTAGTPAPGAPTSTYNSSAAAVSGIWLFFEIWIINTTRAKIPQAKIPCVSAIIFANVSMVYAPQFATMAAGLSFVKRLLEAFFMGFAIGGGVALFIFPVTMRAVVFKEFTGYIMLLRKMTKVNLAYLQSLEEGDMFFGRSDTNIPEKPKRTSEAQAIKDTLAGLSALHGKLSLDLTFAKREVAIGRLGPDDLQEIFRQLRGLMLPIIGLSSVIDVFERIAEDRNWNHPAPNKPLEELDDPNERSRMEAVADWHAIFKTMREPFARIVGDIDEGFEHILITLQLIKPPKREADSESEGDRPHPGEKDFQNYHFKRVNAYHSEKRKLLRRWCELRGFSLPENFFENAQDANFTAPDWYHSVKNNDERQKYRARLFIVLYVDYLLDSIAMTVHDFVKYADAKVESGKLSRKRLIVPGIKRLRKWFTSIYSSKQDAYTDEQHGMDQGGNQASNVYLGDAYSKRKDPEHLPPSNAWEKFGDRVRGIAHFLRSP
;
A
#
# COMPACT_ATOMS: atom_id res chain seq x y z
N MET A 1 -19.27 -18.48 58.60
CA MET A 1 -17.84 -18.49 58.97
C MET A 1 -17.24 -17.16 58.54
N SER A 2 -16.40 -16.57 59.40
CA SER A 2 -15.66 -15.28 59.35
C SER A 2 -15.59 -14.53 58.00
N SER A 3 -15.99 -13.26 57.84
CA SER A 3 -15.53 -11.99 58.48
C SER A 3 -14.10 -11.57 58.08
N ALA A 4 -13.77 -10.32 57.72
CA ALA A 4 -14.53 -9.09 57.45
C ALA A 4 -13.61 -8.06 56.73
N SER A 5 -14.19 -7.03 56.09
CA SER A 5 -13.49 -5.78 55.70
C SER A 5 -13.33 -4.85 56.94
N PRO A 6 -12.51 -3.75 56.97
CA PRO A 6 -12.57 -2.63 56.00
C PRO A 6 -11.27 -1.81 55.75
N SER A 7 -11.47 -0.71 55.01
CA SER A 7 -10.59 0.40 54.58
C SER A 7 -9.85 1.22 55.65
N SER A 8 -8.78 1.94 55.26
CA SER A 8 -8.71 3.43 55.31
C SER A 8 -7.38 4.04 54.80
N GLN A 9 -7.36 5.36 54.55
CA GLN A 9 -6.24 6.18 54.04
C GLN A 9 -5.37 6.77 55.17
N ASN A 10 -4.10 7.13 54.90
CA ASN A 10 -3.51 8.49 55.06
C ASN A 10 -1.96 8.52 55.23
N THR A 11 -1.38 9.67 54.84
CA THR A 11 0.01 10.14 55.06
C THR A 11 -0.03 11.43 55.91
N PRO A 12 1.11 12.08 56.23
CA PRO A 12 2.24 11.73 57.11
C PRO A 12 2.22 12.63 58.39
N PRO A 13 3.29 12.77 59.23
CA PRO A 13 4.33 13.80 58.96
C PRO A 13 5.76 13.48 59.54
N THR A 14 6.53 14.53 59.86
CA THR A 14 8.00 14.74 59.78
C THR A 14 8.85 14.52 61.06
N ASP A 15 10.19 14.67 60.88
CA ASP A 15 11.24 15.18 61.82
C ASP A 15 12.16 14.22 62.66
N ALA A 16 13.39 14.03 62.13
CA ALA A 16 14.76 14.14 62.75
C ALA A 16 15.11 13.48 64.14
N PRO A 17 16.40 13.47 64.63
CA PRO A 17 17.70 13.84 64.03
C PRO A 17 18.90 12.84 64.23
N SER A 18 19.96 13.09 63.44
CA SER A 18 21.43 12.89 63.65
C SER A 18 22.01 12.19 64.91
N SER A 19 22.87 11.18 64.65
CA SER A 19 24.28 11.10 65.09
C SER A 19 25.05 10.18 64.11
N ASN A 20 26.38 10.11 63.93
CA ASN A 20 27.58 10.81 64.44
C ASN A 20 28.53 11.08 63.22
N GLY A 21 29.69 11.77 63.29
CA GLY A 21 30.38 12.42 64.42
C GLY A 21 31.85 12.01 64.55
N SER A 22 32.73 12.41 63.60
CA SER A 22 34.20 12.35 63.75
C SER A 22 34.84 13.48 62.95
N SER A 23 35.69 14.26 63.60
CA SER A 23 36.17 15.56 63.13
C SER A 23 37.62 15.50 62.65
N GLU A 24 37.93 16.26 61.60
CA GLU A 24 39.21 16.99 61.52
C GLU A 24 38.99 18.32 60.75
N LYS A 25 39.84 19.32 61.02
CA LYS A 25 39.57 20.74 60.77
C LYS A 25 40.85 21.46 60.27
N PRO A 26 40.81 22.75 59.89
CA PRO A 26 40.94 23.16 58.49
C PRO A 26 42.24 23.92 58.19
N HIS A 27 42.43 24.30 56.92
CA HIS A 27 43.12 25.56 56.61
C HIS A 27 42.59 26.16 55.30
N ASP A 28 42.06 27.38 55.38
CA ASP A 28 41.63 28.18 54.24
C ASP A 28 42.83 28.87 53.58
N ASN A 29 42.87 28.96 52.24
CA ASN A 29 42.95 30.27 51.58
C ASN A 29 42.49 30.22 50.11
N GLU A 30 42.21 31.40 49.57
CA GLU A 30 41.41 31.63 48.35
C GLU A 30 42.15 31.38 47.02
N GLY A 31 41.39 30.94 45.99
CA GLY A 31 41.83 30.82 44.60
C GLY A 31 40.65 30.53 43.68
N ALA A 32 40.31 31.48 42.80
CA ALA A 32 39.02 31.48 42.11
C ALA A 32 38.85 30.39 41.03
N GLY A 33 37.68 29.75 41.01
CA GLY A 33 37.20 28.88 39.93
C GLY A 33 35.71 28.59 40.08
N GLU A 34 34.86 29.21 39.26
CA GLU A 34 33.41 28.99 39.31
C GLU A 34 33.04 27.55 38.88
N PRO A 35 32.29 26.78 39.68
CA PRO A 35 31.71 25.52 39.22
C PRO A 35 30.47 25.79 38.34
N GLU A 36 30.51 25.35 37.08
CA GLU A 36 29.38 25.49 36.14
C GLU A 36 28.11 24.87 36.72
N LYS A 37 27.10 25.70 36.99
CA LYS A 37 25.78 25.23 37.47
C LYS A 37 25.12 24.38 36.40
N ALA A 38 24.90 23.09 36.72
CA ALA A 38 24.19 22.14 35.87
C ALA A 38 22.85 22.72 35.38
N LYS A 39 22.78 23.05 34.08
CA LYS A 39 21.62 23.71 33.47
C LYS A 39 20.41 22.76 33.50
N LYS A 40 19.36 23.16 34.23
CA LYS A 40 18.06 22.45 34.26
C LYS A 40 17.58 22.23 32.81
N PRO A 41 17.09 21.03 32.45
CA PRO A 41 16.72 20.72 31.07
C PRO A 41 15.59 21.64 30.60
N SER A 42 15.81 22.29 29.46
CA SER A 42 14.90 23.32 28.94
C SER A 42 13.51 22.76 28.60
N LEU A 43 12.50 23.64 28.57
CA LEU A 43 11.16 23.29 28.11
C LEU A 43 11.17 22.65 26.71
N LYS A 44 12.11 23.05 25.83
CA LYS A 44 12.31 22.45 24.51
C LYS A 44 12.77 20.98 24.58
N GLN A 45 13.65 20.63 25.52
CA GLN A 45 14.10 19.24 25.72
C GLN A 45 13.01 18.38 26.36
N ARG A 46 12.20 18.93 27.28
CA ARG A 46 11.01 18.23 27.82
C ARG A 46 9.94 18.03 26.76
N ALA A 47 9.66 19.04 25.94
CA ALA A 47 8.76 18.93 24.79
C ALA A 47 9.26 17.90 23.78
N ALA A 48 10.55 17.89 23.43
CA ALA A 48 11.15 16.88 22.56
C ALA A 48 11.04 15.46 23.13
N LYS A 49 11.16 15.28 24.46
CA LYS A 49 11.01 13.97 25.13
C LYS A 49 9.55 13.52 25.29
N LEU A 50 8.58 14.45 25.25
CA LEU A 50 7.16 14.11 25.05
C LEU A 50 6.89 13.78 23.57
N TRP A 51 7.49 14.52 22.64
CA TRP A 51 7.35 14.31 21.20
C TRP A 51 7.90 12.97 20.74
N SER A 52 9.02 12.51 21.31
CA SER A 52 9.54 11.17 21.06
C SER A 52 8.63 10.06 21.59
N LYS A 53 7.70 10.35 22.51
CA LYS A 53 6.71 9.39 23.01
C LYS A 53 5.44 9.33 22.17
N THR A 54 5.10 10.36 21.40
CA THR A 54 3.87 10.37 20.59
C THR A 54 4.01 9.64 19.25
N MET A 55 5.22 9.25 18.84
CA MET A 55 5.54 8.59 17.56
C MET A 55 5.04 9.30 16.29
N LEU A 56 4.45 10.50 16.39
CA LEU A 56 3.96 11.27 15.24
C LEU A 56 5.12 11.92 14.49
N ASP A 57 5.26 11.55 13.22
CA ASP A 57 6.15 12.22 12.29
C ASP A 57 5.55 13.57 11.83
N VAL A 58 6.45 14.53 11.56
CA VAL A 58 6.08 15.88 11.11
C VAL A 58 5.26 15.88 9.81
N PRO A 59 5.51 15.01 8.80
CA PRO A 59 4.63 14.84 7.64
C PRO A 59 3.20 14.44 8.00
N THR A 60 2.99 13.41 8.83
CA THR A 60 1.64 12.99 9.28
C THR A 60 0.92 14.12 10.00
N MET A 61 1.59 14.84 10.91
CA MET A 61 0.99 16.00 11.59
C MET A 61 0.53 17.08 10.60
N LYS A 62 1.31 17.37 9.55
CA LYS A 62 0.91 18.32 8.49
C LYS A 62 -0.31 17.85 7.71
N MET A 63 -0.46 16.53 7.48
CA MET A 63 -1.64 15.97 6.81
C MET A 63 -2.88 15.99 7.71
N MET A 64 -2.74 15.65 9.00
CA MET A 64 -3.82 15.74 9.98
C MET A 64 -4.31 17.19 10.14
N ALA A 65 -3.39 18.15 10.28
CA ALA A 65 -3.71 19.56 10.35
C ALA A 65 -4.42 20.06 9.08
N LYS A 66 -3.98 19.63 7.89
CA LYS A 66 -4.66 19.93 6.62
C LYS A 66 -6.08 19.36 6.57
N GLY A 67 -6.29 18.15 7.08
CA GLY A 67 -7.61 17.51 7.16
C GLY A 67 -8.58 18.27 8.06
N ALA A 68 -8.14 18.64 9.27
CA ALA A 68 -8.96 19.38 10.22
C ALA A 68 -9.27 20.83 9.78
N LEU A 69 -8.42 21.44 8.95
CA LEU A 69 -8.54 22.85 8.63
C LEU A 69 -9.80 23.21 7.82
N ALA A 70 -10.26 22.34 6.91
CA ALA A 70 -11.45 22.60 6.10
C ALA A 70 -12.76 22.72 6.92
N PRO A 71 -13.10 21.79 7.85
CA PRO A 71 -14.24 21.98 8.74
C PRO A 71 -14.03 23.11 9.74
N THR A 72 -12.80 23.35 10.24
CA THR A 72 -12.52 24.48 11.13
C THR A 72 -12.80 25.82 10.46
N ILE A 73 -12.39 26.01 9.19
CA ILE A 73 -12.72 27.21 8.41
C ILE A 73 -14.23 27.34 8.23
N SER A 74 -14.93 26.24 7.92
CA SER A 74 -16.39 26.24 7.73
C SER A 74 -17.15 26.62 9.01
N LEU A 75 -16.74 26.10 10.17
CA LEU A 75 -17.33 26.42 11.47
C LEU A 75 -16.98 27.83 11.95
N ALA A 76 -15.75 28.31 11.68
CA ALA A 76 -15.36 29.68 11.99
C ALA A 76 -16.10 30.70 11.11
N ALA A 77 -16.31 30.41 9.83
CA ALA A 77 -17.10 31.24 8.93
C ALA A 77 -18.55 31.39 9.42
N TYR A 78 -19.12 30.34 10.01
CA TYR A 78 -20.48 30.37 10.58
C TYR A 78 -20.65 31.30 11.79
N GLN A 79 -19.56 31.80 12.39
CA GLN A 79 -19.64 32.86 13.41
C GLN A 79 -19.92 34.25 12.81
N ALA A 80 -19.76 34.44 11.51
CA ALA A 80 -20.11 35.68 10.83
C ALA A 80 -21.60 35.72 10.49
N THR A 81 -22.31 36.77 10.90
CA THR A 81 -23.75 36.94 10.68
C THR A 81 -24.15 36.74 9.22
N GLY A 82 -23.49 37.44 8.29
CA GLY A 82 -23.77 37.32 6.86
C GLY A 82 -23.54 35.92 6.26
N PHE A 83 -22.78 35.03 6.93
CA PHE A 83 -22.65 33.62 6.53
C PHE A 83 -23.78 32.77 7.14
N ALA A 84 -24.11 33.01 8.41
CA ALA A 84 -25.21 32.37 9.10
C ALA A 84 -26.57 32.69 8.46
N ASP A 85 -26.80 33.93 8.02
CA ASP A 85 -28.05 34.38 7.40
C ASP A 85 -28.32 33.70 6.03
N ILE A 86 -27.25 33.38 5.29
CA ILE A 86 -27.34 32.71 3.97
C ILE A 86 -27.74 31.24 4.14
N PHE A 87 -27.00 30.50 4.97
CA PHE A 87 -27.16 29.04 5.07
C PHE A 87 -28.17 28.62 6.15
N THR A 88 -28.47 29.51 7.11
CA THR A 88 -29.22 29.21 8.34
C THR A 88 -28.77 27.86 8.92
N THR A 89 -29.68 27.01 9.40
CA THR A 89 -29.29 25.72 9.98
C THR A 89 -28.81 24.69 8.95
N LEU A 90 -28.73 24.99 7.64
CA LEU A 90 -28.00 24.13 6.70
C LEU A 90 -26.47 24.36 6.80
N GLY A 91 -26.01 25.34 7.58
CA GLY A 91 -24.58 25.62 7.78
C GLY A 91 -23.74 24.43 8.26
N TYR A 92 -24.30 23.49 9.03
CA TYR A 92 -23.57 22.28 9.44
C TYR A 92 -23.19 21.39 8.23
N LEU A 93 -23.98 21.41 7.15
CA LEU A 93 -23.69 20.65 5.94
C LEU A 93 -22.47 21.21 5.20
N VAL A 94 -22.21 22.52 5.30
CA VAL A 94 -20.97 23.13 4.75
C VAL A 94 -19.74 22.48 5.38
N ALA A 95 -19.73 22.33 6.71
CA ALA A 95 -18.63 21.69 7.43
C ALA A 95 -18.49 20.20 7.05
N ILE A 96 -19.59 19.45 6.99
CA ILE A 96 -19.57 18.03 6.56
C ILE A 96 -19.06 17.88 5.12
N MET A 97 -19.54 18.69 4.17
CA MET A 97 -19.12 18.63 2.77
C MET A 97 -17.68 19.09 2.56
N SER A 98 -17.17 19.98 3.42
CA SER A 98 -15.74 20.34 3.43
C SER A 98 -14.85 19.14 3.78
N ILE A 99 -15.28 18.27 4.71
CA ILE A 99 -14.58 17.02 5.04
C ILE A 99 -14.73 16.00 3.91
N LEU A 100 -15.95 15.79 3.40
CA LEU A 100 -16.24 14.84 2.31
C LEU A 100 -15.65 15.24 0.95
N SER A 101 -15.04 16.42 0.84
CA SER A 101 -14.16 16.76 -0.28
C SER A 101 -12.80 16.03 -0.23
N PHE A 102 -12.40 15.50 0.93
CA PHE A 102 -11.13 14.84 1.23
C PHE A 102 -9.88 15.69 0.90
N PRO A 103 -9.69 16.87 1.52
CA PRO A 103 -8.59 17.79 1.19
C PRO A 103 -7.18 17.23 1.45
N ILE A 104 -7.07 16.13 2.19
CA ILE A 104 -5.81 15.41 2.45
C ILE A 104 -5.31 14.69 1.17
N MET A 105 -6.21 14.28 0.27
CA MET A 105 -5.84 13.51 -0.92
C MET A 105 -4.85 14.27 -1.82
N PRO A 106 -3.90 13.57 -2.48
CA PRO A 106 -2.98 14.23 -3.40
C PRO A 106 -3.73 14.80 -4.61
N ARG A 107 -3.22 15.91 -5.15
CA ARG A 107 -3.93 16.83 -6.06
C ARG A 107 -4.70 16.16 -7.19
N ALA A 108 -4.10 15.23 -7.93
CA ALA A 108 -4.78 14.61 -9.08
C ALA A 108 -5.91 13.65 -8.69
N LYS A 109 -5.81 12.96 -7.54
CA LYS A 109 -6.92 12.18 -6.97
C LYS A 109 -8.01 13.11 -6.45
N PHE A 110 -7.63 14.12 -5.66
CA PHE A 110 -8.54 15.14 -5.12
C PHE A 110 -9.37 15.79 -6.24
N LEU A 111 -8.75 16.31 -7.30
CA LEU A 111 -9.46 17.00 -8.39
C LEU A 111 -10.46 16.09 -9.13
N GLN A 112 -10.16 14.80 -9.29
CA GLN A 112 -11.10 13.85 -9.88
C GLN A 112 -12.28 13.61 -8.93
N THR A 113 -12.04 13.32 -7.65
CA THR A 113 -13.10 13.08 -6.66
C THR A 113 -13.98 14.32 -6.47
N TRP A 114 -13.36 15.51 -6.36
CA TRP A 114 -14.03 16.80 -6.22
C TRP A 114 -14.98 17.09 -7.39
N PHE A 115 -14.53 16.88 -8.63
CA PHE A 115 -15.36 17.04 -9.82
C PHE A 115 -16.52 16.01 -9.87
N LEU A 116 -16.27 14.75 -9.51
CA LEU A 116 -17.31 13.71 -9.46
C LEU A 116 -18.33 13.98 -8.35
N ASN A 117 -17.91 14.50 -7.19
CA ASN A 117 -18.80 14.91 -6.11
C ASN A 117 -19.73 16.05 -6.57
N MET A 118 -19.20 17.07 -7.25
CA MET A 118 -20.01 18.15 -7.81
C MET A 118 -21.06 17.62 -8.80
N LEU A 119 -20.68 16.73 -9.73
CA LEU A 119 -21.61 16.12 -10.68
C LEU A 119 -22.68 15.26 -10.00
N ALA A 120 -22.31 14.45 -9.01
CA ALA A 120 -23.24 13.61 -8.27
C ALA A 120 -24.27 14.43 -7.48
N VAL A 121 -23.84 15.56 -6.88
CA VAL A 121 -24.72 16.47 -6.16
C VAL A 121 -25.64 17.24 -7.11
N CYS A 122 -25.17 17.67 -8.29
CA CYS A 122 -26.05 18.20 -9.34
C CYS A 122 -27.12 17.19 -9.75
N PHE A 123 -26.74 15.93 -9.97
CA PHE A 123 -27.68 14.88 -10.36
C PHE A 123 -28.70 14.58 -9.24
N ALA A 124 -28.25 14.51 -7.99
CA ALA A 124 -29.14 14.38 -6.82
C ALA A 124 -30.11 15.57 -6.71
N ALA A 125 -29.66 16.80 -6.96
CA ALA A 125 -30.53 17.98 -6.97
C ALA A 125 -31.62 17.91 -8.05
N CYS A 126 -31.32 17.39 -9.24
CA CYS A 126 -32.32 17.16 -10.29
C CYS A 126 -33.39 16.14 -9.87
N ILE A 127 -33.00 15.02 -9.24
CA ILE A 127 -33.96 14.01 -8.78
C ILE A 127 -34.77 14.55 -7.59
N ALA A 128 -34.14 15.22 -6.64
CA ALA A 128 -34.82 15.82 -5.49
C ALA A 128 -35.88 16.85 -5.92
N LEU A 129 -35.65 17.65 -6.97
CA LEU A 129 -36.66 18.56 -7.52
C LEU A 129 -37.86 17.81 -8.11
N LEU A 130 -37.64 16.68 -8.79
CA LEU A 130 -38.70 15.82 -9.32
C LEU A 130 -39.51 15.18 -8.18
N ALA A 131 -38.83 14.66 -7.16
CA ALA A 131 -39.44 14.06 -5.97
C ALA A 131 -40.24 15.10 -5.15
N ILE A 132 -39.73 16.32 -4.98
CA ILE A 132 -40.44 17.43 -4.35
C ILE A 132 -41.65 17.84 -5.19
N TYR A 133 -41.55 17.90 -6.53
CA TYR A 133 -42.70 18.16 -7.39
C TYR A 133 -43.81 17.12 -7.20
N CYS A 134 -43.47 15.82 -7.20
CA CYS A 134 -44.43 14.75 -6.92
C CYS A 134 -45.06 14.90 -5.52
N THR A 135 -44.27 15.27 -4.51
CA THR A 135 -44.73 15.47 -3.13
C THR A 135 -45.69 16.65 -3.01
N VAL A 136 -45.40 17.78 -3.66
CA VAL A 136 -46.27 18.97 -3.72
C VAL A 136 -47.56 18.65 -4.48
N GLN A 137 -47.51 17.93 -5.60
CA GLN A 137 -48.72 17.51 -6.32
C GLN A 137 -49.60 16.58 -5.46
N ALA A 138 -49.00 15.60 -4.77
CA ALA A 138 -49.73 14.72 -3.86
C ALA A 138 -50.42 15.48 -2.72
N ARG A 139 -49.76 16.54 -2.19
CA ARG A 139 -50.37 17.48 -1.24
C ARG A 139 -51.59 18.17 -1.85
N LEU A 140 -51.43 18.85 -2.99
CA LEU A 140 -52.49 19.61 -3.67
C LEU A 140 -53.72 18.75 -4.05
N HIS A 141 -53.52 17.47 -4.37
CA HIS A 141 -54.63 16.54 -4.67
C HIS A 141 -55.35 15.99 -3.42
N THR A 142 -54.77 16.12 -2.22
CA THR A 142 -55.31 15.51 -0.99
C THR A 142 -55.80 16.55 0.02
N GLU A 143 -55.25 17.76 0.02
CA GLU A 143 -55.55 18.82 0.98
C GLU A 143 -56.83 19.58 0.59
N LYS A 144 -57.96 19.20 1.22
CA LYS A 144 -59.31 19.74 0.91
C LYS A 144 -59.69 20.99 1.71
N THR A 145 -58.94 21.35 2.75
CA THR A 145 -59.16 22.54 3.58
C THR A 145 -57.82 23.16 3.98
N VAL A 146 -57.66 24.46 3.71
CA VAL A 146 -56.50 25.22 4.17
C VAL A 146 -56.70 25.56 5.64
N HIS A 147 -55.95 24.90 6.52
CA HIS A 147 -55.90 25.24 7.94
C HIS A 147 -54.71 26.15 8.23
N THR A 148 -54.97 27.39 8.65
CA THR A 148 -53.93 28.29 9.20
C THR A 148 -53.34 27.67 10.46
N GLY A 149 -52.01 27.61 10.54
CA GLY A 149 -51.29 26.74 11.48
C GLY A 149 -51.58 26.99 12.97
N GLY A 150 -51.78 25.90 13.71
CA GLY A 150 -51.82 25.86 15.18
C GLY A 150 -50.53 25.32 15.80
N SER A 151 -50.56 25.04 17.12
CA SER A 151 -49.41 24.59 17.92
C SER A 151 -48.72 23.32 17.44
N ASP A 152 -49.43 22.48 16.69
CA ASP A 152 -48.99 21.13 16.29
C ASP A 152 -48.33 21.11 14.91
N THR A 153 -47.91 22.27 14.40
CA THR A 153 -47.35 22.42 13.06
C THR A 153 -45.83 22.23 13.04
N ALA A 154 -45.40 21.05 12.61
CA ALA A 154 -43.98 20.74 12.42
C ALA A 154 -43.42 21.41 11.16
N GLY A 155 -42.48 22.34 11.30
CA GLY A 155 -41.62 22.68 10.17
C GLY A 155 -40.59 23.79 10.33
N THR A 156 -39.47 23.57 9.64
CA THR A 156 -38.41 24.52 9.30
C THR A 156 -37.60 25.20 10.43
N PRO A 157 -36.37 25.67 10.13
CA PRO A 157 -35.40 26.10 11.15
C PRO A 157 -35.32 27.63 11.31
N ALA A 158 -36.32 28.36 10.82
CA ALA A 158 -36.38 29.81 10.86
C ALA A 158 -37.58 30.25 11.72
N PRO A 159 -37.39 31.13 12.72
CA PRO A 159 -38.51 31.64 13.52
C PRO A 159 -39.55 32.33 12.62
N GLY A 160 -40.81 31.91 12.71
CA GLY A 160 -41.95 32.56 12.04
C GLY A 160 -42.24 32.13 10.60
N ALA A 161 -41.61 31.08 10.07
CA ALA A 161 -41.99 30.54 8.76
C ALA A 161 -43.35 29.79 8.83
N PRO A 162 -44.25 29.95 7.83
CA PRO A 162 -45.55 29.27 7.84
C PRO A 162 -45.36 27.77 7.62
N THR A 163 -45.63 27.01 8.67
CA THR A 163 -45.51 25.55 8.74
C THR A 163 -46.77 24.89 8.19
N SER A 164 -46.63 24.18 7.07
CA SER A 164 -47.74 23.49 6.40
C SER A 164 -48.29 22.36 7.28
N THR A 165 -49.61 22.25 7.42
CA THR A 165 -50.25 21.16 8.17
C THR A 165 -49.79 19.79 7.65
N TYR A 166 -49.63 18.82 8.56
CA TYR A 166 -49.21 17.47 8.23
C TYR A 166 -50.12 16.83 7.16
N ASN A 167 -49.52 16.26 6.12
CA ASN A 167 -50.21 15.59 5.02
C ASN A 167 -49.61 14.19 4.80
N SER A 168 -50.41 13.16 5.09
CA SER A 168 -49.99 11.75 5.02
C SER A 168 -49.64 11.28 3.61
N SER A 169 -50.36 11.78 2.58
CA SER A 169 -50.10 11.42 1.18
C SER A 169 -48.79 12.03 0.67
N ALA A 170 -48.51 13.29 1.02
CA ALA A 170 -47.23 13.93 0.74
C ALA A 170 -46.07 13.21 1.44
N ALA A 171 -46.25 12.84 2.73
CA ALA A 171 -45.26 12.08 3.47
C ALA A 171 -44.98 10.69 2.85
N ALA A 172 -46.03 9.98 2.42
CA ALA A 172 -45.90 8.68 1.76
C ALA A 172 -45.17 8.77 0.43
N VAL A 173 -45.49 9.76 -0.41
CA VAL A 173 -44.80 9.98 -1.70
C VAL A 173 -43.32 10.32 -1.51
N SER A 174 -42.99 11.18 -0.53
CA SER A 174 -41.59 11.46 -0.19
C SER A 174 -40.85 10.21 0.31
N GLY A 175 -41.50 9.38 1.14
CA GLY A 175 -40.93 8.12 1.63
C GLY A 175 -40.61 7.12 0.51
N ILE A 176 -41.49 7.02 -0.50
CA ILE A 176 -41.26 6.18 -1.69
C ILE A 176 -40.06 6.70 -2.50
N TRP A 177 -39.98 8.01 -2.73
CA TRP A 177 -38.83 8.62 -3.42
C TRP A 177 -37.52 8.42 -2.65
N LEU A 178 -37.53 8.61 -1.32
CA LEU A 178 -36.36 8.37 -0.48
C LEU A 178 -35.87 6.92 -0.56
N PHE A 179 -36.77 5.94 -0.51
CA PHE A 179 -36.41 4.53 -0.65
C PHE A 179 -35.80 4.25 -2.04
N PHE A 180 -36.43 4.77 -3.10
CA PHE A 180 -35.97 4.61 -4.47
C PHE A 180 -34.59 5.24 -4.72
N GLU A 181 -34.37 6.48 -4.27
CA GLU A 181 -33.08 7.18 -4.36
C GLU A 181 -31.99 6.44 -3.59
N ILE A 182 -32.23 6.08 -2.32
CA ILE A 182 -31.27 5.34 -1.49
C ILE A 182 -30.91 4.00 -2.14
N TRP A 183 -31.90 3.27 -2.68
CA TRP A 183 -31.66 1.99 -3.34
C TRP A 183 -30.85 2.12 -4.64
N ILE A 184 -31.14 3.11 -5.50
CA ILE A 184 -30.35 3.36 -6.71
C ILE A 184 -28.91 3.77 -6.36
N ILE A 185 -28.73 4.68 -5.41
CA ILE A 185 -27.41 5.17 -5.05
C ILE A 185 -26.58 4.06 -4.37
N ASN A 186 -27.19 3.24 -3.50
CA ASN A 186 -26.51 2.09 -2.89
C ASN A 186 -26.18 0.99 -3.91
N THR A 187 -27.06 0.71 -4.88
CA THR A 187 -26.78 -0.22 -5.99
C THR A 187 -25.60 0.29 -6.83
N THR A 188 -25.58 1.59 -7.12
CA THR A 188 -24.47 2.24 -7.84
C THR A 188 -23.16 2.17 -7.05
N ARG A 189 -23.21 2.42 -5.73
CA ARG A 189 -22.08 2.31 -4.80
C ARG A 189 -21.51 0.89 -4.73
N ALA A 190 -22.37 -0.14 -4.76
CA ALA A 190 -21.96 -1.54 -4.77
C ALA A 190 -21.33 -1.94 -6.11
N LYS A 191 -21.92 -1.51 -7.24
CA LYS A 191 -21.42 -1.82 -8.59
C LYS A 191 -20.14 -1.07 -8.96
N ILE A 192 -19.94 0.14 -8.43
CA ILE A 192 -18.80 1.01 -8.74
C ILE A 192 -18.17 1.49 -7.42
N PRO A 193 -17.27 0.70 -6.79
CA PRO A 193 -16.60 1.09 -5.55
C PRO A 193 -15.82 2.41 -5.65
N GLN A 194 -15.31 2.78 -6.83
CA GLN A 194 -14.68 4.09 -7.06
C GLN A 194 -15.61 5.28 -6.82
N ALA A 195 -16.93 5.10 -6.97
CA ALA A 195 -17.93 6.15 -6.83
C ALA A 195 -18.47 6.31 -5.40
N LYS A 196 -17.94 5.55 -4.42
CA LYS A 196 -18.38 5.58 -3.01
C LYS A 196 -18.55 6.99 -2.44
N ILE A 197 -17.52 7.84 -2.56
CA ILE A 197 -17.53 9.21 -2.01
C ILE A 197 -18.62 10.08 -2.66
N PRO A 198 -18.71 10.20 -4.01
CA PRO A 198 -19.84 10.86 -4.67
C PRO A 198 -21.21 10.31 -4.26
N CYS A 199 -21.34 8.98 -4.11
CA CYS A 199 -22.58 8.34 -3.66
C CYS A 199 -22.94 8.73 -2.22
N VAL A 200 -21.98 8.86 -1.30
CA VAL A 200 -22.22 9.33 0.08
C VAL A 200 -22.73 10.78 0.08
N SER A 201 -22.12 11.67 -0.69
CA SER A 201 -22.63 13.04 -0.84
C SER A 201 -24.05 13.07 -1.42
N ALA A 202 -24.34 12.25 -2.43
CA ALA A 202 -25.69 12.14 -3.00
C ALA A 202 -26.72 11.58 -1.99
N ILE A 203 -26.35 10.58 -1.18
CA ILE A 203 -27.22 10.02 -0.11
C ILE A 203 -27.54 11.09 0.94
N ILE A 204 -26.58 11.93 1.35
CA ILE A 204 -26.83 13.00 2.31
C ILE A 204 -27.79 14.04 1.70
N PHE A 205 -27.62 14.38 0.42
CA PHE A 205 -28.53 15.29 -0.29
C PHE A 205 -29.96 14.73 -0.38
N ALA A 206 -30.10 13.45 -0.74
CA ALA A 206 -31.38 12.73 -0.79
C ALA A 206 -32.09 12.74 0.57
N ASN A 207 -31.41 12.33 1.64
CA ASN A 207 -31.98 12.28 2.98
C ASN A 207 -32.43 13.67 3.47
N VAL A 208 -31.58 14.69 3.32
CA VAL A 208 -31.93 16.05 3.74
C VAL A 208 -33.13 16.57 2.94
N SER A 209 -33.13 16.42 1.61
CA SER A 209 -34.23 16.94 0.79
C SER A 209 -35.57 16.22 1.03
N MET A 210 -35.59 14.89 1.16
CA MET A 210 -36.84 14.14 1.34
C MET A 210 -37.46 14.27 2.74
N VAL A 211 -36.66 14.56 3.78
CA VAL A 211 -37.18 14.86 5.13
C VAL A 211 -37.94 16.19 5.16
N TYR A 212 -37.52 17.19 4.39
CA TYR A 212 -38.22 18.48 4.29
C TYR A 212 -39.31 18.51 3.19
N ALA A 213 -39.24 17.65 2.17
CA ALA A 213 -40.18 17.66 1.04
C ALA A 213 -41.68 17.69 1.43
N PRO A 214 -42.17 16.93 2.44
CA PRO A 214 -43.59 16.97 2.85
C PRO A 214 -44.04 18.30 3.47
N GLN A 215 -43.11 19.13 3.94
CA GLN A 215 -43.39 20.42 4.58
C GLN A 215 -43.64 21.54 3.54
N PHE A 216 -43.26 21.34 2.27
CA PHE A 216 -43.43 22.37 1.24
C PHE A 216 -44.87 22.39 0.69
N ALA A 217 -45.56 23.52 0.88
CA ALA A 217 -46.87 23.76 0.29
C ALA A 217 -46.81 24.11 -1.21
N THR A 218 -45.66 24.60 -1.70
CA THR A 218 -45.49 25.05 -3.10
C THR A 218 -44.13 24.65 -3.67
N MET A 219 -44.06 24.51 -5.00
CA MET A 219 -42.80 24.24 -5.70
C MET A 219 -41.80 25.40 -5.58
N ALA A 220 -42.26 26.64 -5.34
CA ALA A 220 -41.39 27.79 -5.09
C ALA A 220 -40.61 27.67 -3.77
N ALA A 221 -41.25 27.15 -2.72
CA ALA A 221 -40.58 26.81 -1.46
C ALA A 221 -39.57 25.65 -1.66
N GLY A 222 -39.96 24.62 -2.40
CA GLY A 222 -39.08 23.50 -2.75
C GLY A 222 -37.83 23.91 -3.54
N LEU A 223 -38.00 24.76 -4.56
CA LEU A 223 -36.90 25.25 -5.40
C LEU A 223 -35.94 26.16 -4.62
N SER A 224 -36.45 27.05 -3.78
CA SER A 224 -35.59 27.91 -2.94
C SER A 224 -34.83 27.11 -1.89
N PHE A 225 -35.43 26.06 -1.32
CA PHE A 225 -34.76 25.11 -0.44
C PHE A 225 -33.65 24.34 -1.15
N VAL A 226 -33.94 23.70 -2.31
CA VAL A 226 -32.92 22.94 -3.08
C VAL A 226 -31.78 23.85 -3.52
N LYS A 227 -32.06 25.10 -3.92
CA LYS A 227 -31.02 26.09 -4.24
C LYS A 227 -30.08 26.34 -3.05
N ARG A 228 -30.63 26.63 -1.85
CA ARG A 228 -29.83 26.84 -0.62
C ARG A 228 -29.03 25.59 -0.24
N LEU A 229 -29.60 24.40 -0.39
CA LEU A 229 -28.93 23.14 -0.13
C LEU A 229 -27.75 22.91 -1.09
N LEU A 230 -27.93 23.21 -2.38
CA LEU A 230 -26.87 23.14 -3.39
C LEU A 230 -25.76 24.17 -3.13
N GLU A 231 -26.12 25.40 -2.75
CA GLU A 231 -25.17 26.45 -2.34
C GLU A 231 -24.35 26.02 -1.12
N ALA A 232 -24.97 25.40 -0.11
CA ALA A 232 -24.26 24.88 1.08
C ALA A 232 -23.25 23.78 0.72
N PHE A 233 -23.64 22.84 -0.15
CA PHE A 233 -22.75 21.77 -0.60
C PHE A 233 -21.57 22.31 -1.42
N PHE A 234 -21.82 23.22 -2.37
CA PHE A 234 -20.77 23.85 -3.16
C PHE A 234 -19.86 24.74 -2.31
N MET A 235 -20.37 25.43 -1.29
CA MET A 235 -19.54 26.18 -0.35
C MET A 235 -18.59 25.24 0.41
N GLY A 236 -19.08 24.09 0.90
CA GLY A 236 -18.24 23.08 1.54
C GLY A 236 -17.16 22.55 0.61
N PHE A 237 -17.52 22.21 -0.62
CA PHE A 237 -16.57 21.79 -1.66
C PHE A 237 -15.58 22.90 -2.06
N ALA A 238 -15.97 24.18 -2.03
CA ALA A 238 -15.09 25.31 -2.32
C ALA A 238 -14.05 25.52 -1.20
N ILE A 239 -14.47 25.48 0.08
CA ILE A 239 -13.56 25.56 1.24
C ILE A 239 -12.58 24.38 1.21
N GLY A 240 -13.08 23.16 1.00
CA GLY A 240 -12.26 21.96 0.84
C GLY A 240 -11.27 22.06 -0.31
N GLY A 241 -11.71 22.57 -1.47
CA GLY A 241 -10.86 22.84 -2.64
C GLY A 241 -9.76 23.87 -2.36
N GLY A 242 -10.07 24.95 -1.65
CA GLY A 242 -9.10 25.96 -1.22
C GLY A 242 -8.01 25.34 -0.33
N VAL A 243 -8.40 24.61 0.70
CA VAL A 243 -7.44 23.90 1.59
C VAL A 243 -6.62 22.87 0.80
N ALA A 244 -7.24 22.09 -0.07
CA ALA A 244 -6.56 21.06 -0.85
C ALA A 244 -5.47 21.63 -1.77
N LEU A 245 -5.76 22.75 -2.45
CA LEU A 245 -4.90 23.33 -3.50
C LEU A 245 -3.85 24.31 -2.97
N PHE A 246 -4.16 25.13 -1.96
CA PHE A 246 -3.24 26.16 -1.46
C PHE A 246 -2.40 25.69 -0.26
N ILE A 247 -2.89 24.75 0.55
CA ILE A 247 -2.27 24.41 1.84
C ILE A 247 -1.60 23.05 1.73
N PHE A 248 -0.26 23.05 1.71
CA PHE A 248 0.58 21.86 1.45
C PHE A 248 0.07 21.01 0.25
N PRO A 249 0.16 21.54 -0.99
CA PRO A 249 -0.22 20.81 -2.19
C PRO A 249 0.74 19.65 -2.47
N VAL A 250 0.31 18.42 -2.14
CA VAL A 250 1.02 17.19 -2.49
C VAL A 250 0.57 16.74 -3.88
N THR A 251 1.52 16.59 -4.81
CA THR A 251 1.26 16.05 -6.16
C THR A 251 1.28 14.53 -6.14
N MET A 252 0.46 13.89 -6.97
CA MET A 252 0.49 12.43 -7.16
C MET A 252 1.86 11.94 -7.61
N ARG A 253 2.58 12.71 -8.44
CA ARG A 253 3.96 12.37 -8.82
C ARG A 253 4.91 12.35 -7.63
N ALA A 254 4.79 13.25 -6.66
CA ALA A 254 5.62 13.22 -5.45
C ALA A 254 5.34 11.99 -4.57
N VAL A 255 4.10 11.48 -4.58
CA VAL A 255 3.75 10.19 -3.94
C VAL A 255 4.39 9.05 -4.71
N VAL A 256 4.18 8.94 -6.02
CA VAL A 256 4.76 7.88 -6.88
C VAL A 256 6.29 7.85 -6.82
N PHE A 257 6.98 8.98 -6.71
CA PHE A 257 8.43 8.99 -6.50
C PHE A 257 8.84 8.40 -5.15
N LYS A 258 8.13 8.71 -4.05
CA LYS A 258 8.37 8.07 -2.75
C LYS A 258 8.06 6.57 -2.79
N GLU A 259 7.04 6.17 -3.53
CA GLU A 259 6.68 4.76 -3.73
C GLU A 259 7.74 4.03 -4.55
N PHE A 260 8.31 4.62 -5.59
CA PHE A 260 9.48 4.06 -6.29
C PHE A 260 10.68 3.91 -5.35
N THR A 261 10.99 4.92 -4.51
CA THR A 261 12.04 4.81 -3.49
C THR A 261 11.77 3.63 -2.54
N GLY A 262 10.56 3.57 -1.96
CA GLY A 262 10.16 2.51 -1.03
C GLY A 262 10.15 1.13 -1.67
N TYR A 263 9.77 1.04 -2.95
CA TYR A 263 9.76 -0.20 -3.71
C TYR A 263 11.17 -0.71 -3.93
N ILE A 264 12.09 0.12 -4.43
CA ILE A 264 13.50 -0.27 -4.64
C ILE A 264 14.17 -0.60 -3.30
N MET A 265 13.86 0.12 -2.22
CA MET A 265 14.32 -0.23 -0.87
C MET A 265 13.77 -1.57 -0.38
N LEU A 266 12.51 -1.91 -0.69
CA LEU A 266 11.97 -3.24 -0.41
C LEU A 266 12.65 -4.31 -1.26
N LEU A 267 12.98 -4.06 -2.54
CA LEU A 267 13.77 -5.00 -3.35
C LEU A 267 15.17 -5.23 -2.75
N ARG A 268 15.89 -4.17 -2.36
CA ARG A 268 17.18 -4.24 -1.65
C ARG A 268 17.09 -5.04 -0.34
N LYS A 269 16.03 -4.81 0.44
CA LYS A 269 15.76 -5.60 1.65
C LYS A 269 15.48 -7.06 1.29
N MET A 270 14.70 -7.30 0.25
CA MET A 270 14.28 -8.64 -0.18
C MET A 270 15.46 -9.50 -0.63
N THR A 271 16.40 -8.95 -1.41
CA THR A 271 17.61 -9.69 -1.81
C THR A 271 18.53 -9.99 -0.62
N LYS A 272 18.68 -9.04 0.31
CA LYS A 272 19.44 -9.25 1.56
C LYS A 272 18.82 -10.28 2.50
N VAL A 273 17.50 -10.28 2.67
CA VAL A 273 16.81 -11.27 3.52
C VAL A 273 16.82 -12.65 2.85
N ASN A 274 16.69 -12.74 1.52
CA ASN A 274 16.90 -14.01 0.81
C ASN A 274 18.34 -14.53 0.98
N LEU A 275 19.36 -13.67 0.89
CA LEU A 275 20.75 -14.08 1.17
C LEU A 275 20.93 -14.58 2.61
N ALA A 276 20.41 -13.85 3.60
CA ALA A 276 20.48 -14.24 5.01
C ALA A 276 19.78 -15.58 5.28
N TYR A 277 18.65 -15.83 4.61
CA TYR A 277 17.98 -17.13 4.64
C TYR A 277 18.84 -18.23 4.03
N LEU A 278 19.40 -18.04 2.82
CA LEU A 278 20.29 -19.02 2.17
C LEU A 278 21.53 -19.32 3.03
N GLN A 279 22.06 -18.32 3.75
CA GLN A 279 23.16 -18.48 4.71
C GLN A 279 22.72 -19.24 5.97
N SER A 280 21.49 -19.03 6.48
CA SER A 280 20.98 -19.83 7.61
C SER A 280 20.81 -21.33 7.28
N LEU A 281 20.67 -21.67 6.00
CA LEU A 281 20.64 -23.07 5.52
C LEU A 281 22.03 -23.74 5.53
N GLU A 282 23.10 -23.05 5.93
CA GLU A 282 24.43 -23.66 6.12
C GLU A 282 24.55 -24.43 7.45
N GLU A 283 23.72 -24.07 8.44
CA GLU A 283 23.81 -24.58 9.82
C GLU A 283 22.45 -25.09 10.34
N GLY A 284 21.33 -24.50 9.91
CA GLY A 284 19.97 -24.88 10.32
C GLY A 284 19.41 -26.08 9.53
N ASP A 285 18.48 -26.82 10.16
CA ASP A 285 17.61 -27.76 9.45
C ASP A 285 16.58 -26.99 8.61
N MET A 286 16.50 -27.30 7.33
CA MET A 286 15.59 -26.66 6.38
C MET A 286 14.17 -27.27 6.35
N PHE A 287 13.99 -28.45 6.95
CA PHE A 287 12.74 -29.20 6.94
C PHE A 287 11.94 -29.03 8.23
N PHE A 288 12.57 -28.60 9.33
CA PHE A 288 11.90 -28.42 10.62
C PHE A 288 11.28 -27.02 10.82
N GLY A 289 10.07 -26.99 11.39
CA GLY A 289 9.48 -25.79 11.99
C GLY A 289 9.02 -24.71 11.01
N ARG A 290 8.28 -25.08 9.95
CA ARG A 290 7.88 -24.12 8.89
C ARG A 290 6.41 -24.10 8.45
N SER A 291 5.51 -24.88 9.07
CA SER A 291 4.11 -24.95 8.65
C SER A 291 3.20 -23.81 9.19
N ASP A 292 2.28 -23.32 8.36
CA ASP A 292 1.28 -22.29 8.72
C ASP A 292 0.01 -22.80 9.45
N THR A 293 -0.16 -24.12 9.63
CA THR A 293 -1.39 -24.66 10.20
C THR A 293 -1.52 -24.34 11.69
N ASN A 294 -2.62 -23.68 12.09
CA ASN A 294 -3.04 -23.42 13.49
C ASN A 294 -3.34 -24.72 14.27
N ILE A 295 -2.32 -25.53 14.50
CA ILE A 295 -2.30 -26.71 15.35
C ILE A 295 -1.32 -26.38 16.47
N PRO A 296 -1.72 -26.44 17.76
CA PRO A 296 -0.97 -25.84 18.87
C PRO A 296 0.41 -26.45 19.15
N GLU A 297 0.79 -27.53 18.47
CA GLU A 297 2.06 -28.24 18.66
C GLU A 297 3.08 -28.04 17.53
N LYS A 298 2.74 -27.39 16.41
CA LYS A 298 3.70 -27.21 15.32
C LYS A 298 4.66 -26.03 15.58
N PRO A 299 5.96 -26.16 15.25
CA PRO A 299 6.93 -25.10 15.56
C PRO A 299 6.73 -23.89 14.65
N LYS A 300 6.85 -22.69 15.23
CA LYS A 300 6.77 -21.41 14.49
C LYS A 300 7.88 -21.33 13.44
N ARG A 301 7.55 -20.76 12.27
CA ARG A 301 8.49 -20.45 11.18
C ARG A 301 9.79 -19.82 11.71
N THR A 302 10.92 -20.32 11.20
CA THR A 302 12.25 -19.71 11.37
C THR A 302 12.20 -18.21 11.04
N SER A 303 12.87 -17.37 11.85
CA SER A 303 12.69 -15.91 11.85
C SER A 303 12.99 -15.26 10.48
N GLU A 304 13.93 -15.86 9.77
CA GLU A 304 14.43 -15.50 8.45
C GLU A 304 13.37 -15.77 7.37
N ALA A 305 12.68 -16.92 7.46
CA ALA A 305 11.59 -17.28 6.54
C ALA A 305 10.35 -16.39 6.74
N GLN A 306 10.02 -16.05 8.00
CA GLN A 306 8.94 -15.10 8.27
C GLN A 306 9.29 -13.71 7.71
N ALA A 307 10.54 -13.25 7.87
CA ALA A 307 10.99 -11.98 7.32
C ALA A 307 10.86 -11.92 5.78
N ILE A 308 11.05 -13.03 5.06
CA ILE A 308 10.81 -13.13 3.61
C ILE A 308 9.31 -12.97 3.30
N LYS A 309 8.43 -13.68 4.01
CA LYS A 309 6.97 -13.57 3.79
C LYS A 309 6.45 -12.16 4.10
N ASP A 310 6.89 -11.54 5.19
CA ASP A 310 6.49 -10.18 5.58
C ASP A 310 6.95 -9.12 4.56
N THR A 311 8.19 -9.24 4.08
CA THR A 311 8.73 -8.32 3.06
C THR A 311 8.10 -8.53 1.68
N LEU A 312 7.79 -9.77 1.31
CA LEU A 312 7.02 -10.09 0.10
C LEU A 312 5.58 -9.54 0.15
N ALA A 313 4.91 -9.62 1.31
CA ALA A 313 3.58 -9.05 1.50
C ALA A 313 3.61 -7.51 1.34
N GLY A 314 4.58 -6.84 1.97
CA GLY A 314 4.79 -5.40 1.83
C GLY A 314 5.12 -4.97 0.38
N LEU A 315 5.96 -5.73 -0.32
CA LEU A 315 6.31 -5.49 -1.72
C LEU A 315 5.08 -5.66 -2.64
N SER A 316 4.26 -6.69 -2.41
CA SER A 316 3.04 -6.97 -3.18
C SER A 316 1.97 -5.90 -2.97
N ALA A 317 1.76 -5.47 -1.73
CA ALA A 317 0.85 -4.37 -1.40
C ALA A 317 1.30 -3.05 -2.06
N LEU A 318 2.60 -2.73 -1.99
CA LEU A 318 3.16 -1.55 -2.63
C LEU A 318 3.08 -1.62 -4.16
N HIS A 319 3.27 -2.80 -4.77
CA HIS A 319 3.09 -3.00 -6.21
C HIS A 319 1.65 -2.72 -6.66
N GLY A 320 0.66 -3.26 -5.94
CA GLY A 320 -0.75 -3.00 -6.21
C GLY A 320 -1.09 -1.52 -6.12
N LYS A 321 -0.66 -0.86 -5.04
CA LYS A 321 -0.87 0.58 -4.82
C LYS A 321 -0.21 1.44 -5.90
N LEU A 322 1.07 1.20 -6.18
CA LEU A 322 1.85 1.94 -7.18
C LEU A 322 1.25 1.82 -8.59
N SER A 323 0.75 0.64 -8.96
CA SER A 323 0.06 0.41 -10.24
C SER A 323 -1.13 1.37 -10.43
N LEU A 324 -1.95 1.54 -9.38
CA LEU A 324 -3.11 2.44 -9.37
C LEU A 324 -2.67 3.91 -9.37
N ASP A 325 -1.77 4.29 -8.47
CA ASP A 325 -1.34 5.68 -8.24
C ASP A 325 -0.58 6.25 -9.45
N LEU A 326 0.14 5.39 -10.18
CA LEU A 326 0.75 5.70 -11.47
C LEU A 326 -0.27 6.14 -12.54
N THR A 327 -1.51 5.63 -12.52
CA THR A 327 -2.55 6.06 -13.48
C THR A 327 -2.94 7.53 -13.30
N PHE A 328 -2.97 8.02 -12.05
CA PHE A 328 -3.23 9.42 -11.70
C PHE A 328 -2.00 10.29 -11.96
N ALA A 329 -0.80 9.85 -11.55
CA ALA A 329 0.44 10.59 -11.75
C ALA A 329 0.74 10.91 -13.23
N LYS A 330 0.37 10.00 -14.15
CA LYS A 330 0.45 10.21 -15.62
C LYS A 330 -0.51 11.24 -16.17
N ARG A 331 -1.65 11.47 -15.50
CA ARG A 331 -2.71 12.41 -15.89
C ARG A 331 -2.53 13.78 -15.22
N GLU A 332 -1.70 13.86 -14.18
CA GLU A 332 -1.44 15.09 -13.44
C GLU A 332 -0.62 16.12 -14.24
N VAL A 333 -1.10 17.37 -14.26
CA VAL A 333 -0.31 18.54 -14.68
C VAL A 333 0.62 18.94 -13.55
N ALA A 334 1.93 18.80 -13.77
CA ALA A 334 2.95 19.07 -12.76
C ALA A 334 4.23 19.65 -13.36
N ILE A 335 4.99 20.40 -12.56
CA ILE A 335 6.35 20.82 -12.88
C ILE A 335 7.31 19.75 -12.35
N GLY A 336 8.01 19.05 -13.24
CA GLY A 336 8.83 17.89 -12.89
C GLY A 336 9.94 17.62 -13.91
N ARG A 337 10.76 16.59 -13.66
CA ARG A 337 11.89 16.23 -14.54
C ARG A 337 11.52 15.10 -15.53
N LEU A 338 10.95 14.01 -15.00
CA LEU A 338 10.59 12.82 -15.77
C LEU A 338 9.14 12.90 -16.30
N GLY A 339 8.96 12.51 -17.57
CA GLY A 339 7.68 12.48 -18.26
C GLY A 339 6.81 11.30 -17.83
N PRO A 340 5.51 11.29 -18.21
CA PRO A 340 4.58 10.24 -17.80
C PRO A 340 4.86 8.89 -18.48
N ASP A 341 5.66 8.88 -19.55
CA ASP A 341 6.20 7.67 -20.18
C ASP A 341 7.43 7.16 -19.45
N ASP A 342 8.33 8.06 -19.03
CA ASP A 342 9.50 7.68 -18.22
C ASP A 342 9.05 7.05 -16.87
N LEU A 343 7.94 7.52 -16.28
CA LEU A 343 7.31 6.89 -15.10
C LEU A 343 6.71 5.51 -15.39
N GLN A 344 6.11 5.29 -16.57
CA GLN A 344 5.61 3.96 -16.96
C GLN A 344 6.76 2.97 -17.13
N GLU A 345 7.87 3.44 -17.69
CA GLU A 345 9.02 2.60 -18.00
C GLU A 345 9.79 2.21 -16.74
N ILE A 346 9.93 3.11 -15.76
CA ILE A 346 10.41 2.76 -14.41
C ILE A 346 9.53 1.65 -13.80
N PHE A 347 8.20 1.79 -13.86
CA PHE A 347 7.29 0.75 -13.36
C PHE A 347 7.38 -0.56 -14.14
N ARG A 348 7.69 -0.51 -15.45
CA ARG A 348 7.94 -1.71 -16.28
C ARG A 348 9.18 -2.48 -15.79
N GLN A 349 10.28 -1.78 -15.51
CA GLN A 349 11.50 -2.39 -14.96
C GLN A 349 11.25 -2.99 -13.57
N LEU A 350 10.59 -2.24 -12.67
CA LEU A 350 10.21 -2.73 -11.34
C LEU A 350 9.28 -3.95 -11.38
N ARG A 351 8.41 -4.06 -12.39
CA ARG A 351 7.57 -5.23 -12.63
C ARG A 351 8.35 -6.41 -13.20
N GLY A 352 9.36 -6.18 -14.04
CA GLY A 352 10.28 -7.23 -14.52
C GLY A 352 10.98 -7.92 -13.34
N LEU A 353 11.48 -7.13 -12.40
CA LEU A 353 12.16 -7.61 -11.19
C LEU A 353 11.27 -8.42 -10.22
N MET A 354 9.94 -8.26 -10.25
CA MET A 354 9.04 -8.99 -9.33
C MET A 354 9.11 -10.50 -9.54
N LEU A 355 9.08 -10.96 -10.79
CA LEU A 355 8.93 -12.39 -11.06
C LEU A 355 10.15 -13.20 -10.58
N PRO A 356 11.41 -12.81 -10.85
CA PRO A 356 12.58 -13.50 -10.30
C PRO A 356 12.66 -13.43 -8.77
N ILE A 357 12.31 -12.30 -8.16
CA ILE A 357 12.39 -12.14 -6.69
C ILE A 357 11.32 -12.96 -5.97
N ILE A 358 10.10 -13.03 -6.50
CA ILE A 358 9.05 -13.94 -6.00
C ILE A 358 9.48 -15.40 -6.18
N GLY A 359 10.09 -15.73 -7.33
CA GLY A 359 10.66 -17.06 -7.57
C GLY A 359 11.70 -17.45 -6.51
N LEU A 360 12.63 -16.55 -6.19
CA LEU A 360 13.66 -16.79 -5.18
C LEU A 360 13.05 -17.02 -3.78
N SER A 361 11.98 -16.30 -3.47
CA SER A 361 11.22 -16.44 -2.23
C SER A 361 10.50 -17.79 -2.12
N SER A 362 10.14 -18.41 -3.24
CA SER A 362 9.43 -19.70 -3.27
C SER A 362 10.32 -20.90 -2.93
N VAL A 363 11.63 -20.70 -2.76
CA VAL A 363 12.56 -21.74 -2.27
C VAL A 363 12.17 -22.24 -0.88
N ILE A 364 11.62 -21.36 -0.03
CA ILE A 364 11.01 -21.76 1.26
C ILE A 364 9.88 -22.76 1.01
N ASP A 365 8.96 -22.43 0.11
CA ASP A 365 7.77 -23.23 -0.19
C ASP A 365 8.13 -24.59 -0.81
N VAL A 366 9.27 -24.67 -1.51
CA VAL A 366 9.84 -25.94 -2.00
C VAL A 366 10.33 -26.81 -0.84
N PHE A 367 11.07 -26.24 0.12
CA PHE A 367 11.53 -27.00 1.29
C PHE A 367 10.37 -27.39 2.24
N GLU A 368 9.38 -26.51 2.44
CA GLU A 368 8.14 -26.81 3.19
C GLU A 368 7.41 -28.01 2.56
N ARG A 369 7.21 -28.02 1.24
CA ARG A 369 6.56 -29.16 0.54
C ARG A 369 7.37 -30.45 0.61
N ILE A 370 8.70 -30.40 0.48
CA ILE A 370 9.55 -31.60 0.62
C ILE A 370 9.45 -32.17 2.03
N ALA A 371 9.32 -31.33 3.06
CA ALA A 371 9.12 -31.77 4.44
C ALA A 371 7.71 -32.34 4.67
N GLU A 372 6.67 -31.79 4.03
CA GLU A 372 5.31 -32.33 4.04
C GLU A 372 5.22 -33.70 3.35
N ASP A 373 5.70 -33.82 2.11
CA ASP A 373 5.65 -35.05 1.31
C ASP A 373 6.37 -36.24 1.98
N ARG A 374 7.40 -35.97 2.80
CA ARG A 374 8.24 -36.98 3.46
C ARG A 374 7.97 -37.15 4.95
N ASN A 375 7.01 -36.40 5.51
CA ASN A 375 6.76 -36.30 6.95
C ASN A 375 8.06 -36.00 7.74
N TRP A 376 8.80 -34.94 7.38
CA TRP A 376 10.00 -34.45 8.11
C TRP A 376 9.69 -33.24 9.01
N ASN A 377 8.41 -32.94 9.24
CA ASN A 377 7.91 -31.74 9.93
C ASN A 377 8.02 -31.75 11.47
N HIS A 378 8.79 -32.68 12.04
CA HIS A 378 8.97 -32.89 13.48
C HIS A 378 10.44 -32.71 13.91
N PRO A 379 10.74 -32.52 15.21
CA PRO A 379 12.10 -32.20 15.65
C PRO A 379 13.11 -33.24 15.17
N ALA A 380 14.29 -32.80 14.75
CA ALA A 380 15.35 -33.73 14.37
C ALA A 380 15.76 -34.58 15.59
N PRO A 381 15.97 -35.90 15.44
CA PRO A 381 16.43 -36.75 16.53
C PRO A 381 17.85 -36.34 16.97
N ASN A 382 18.08 -36.24 18.28
CA ASN A 382 19.37 -35.89 18.89
C ASN A 382 20.40 -37.06 18.85
N LYS A 383 20.43 -37.83 17.76
CA LYS A 383 21.32 -38.99 17.56
C LYS A 383 22.27 -38.77 16.37
N PRO A 384 23.52 -39.25 16.41
CA PRO A 384 24.39 -39.33 15.26
C PRO A 384 23.78 -40.15 14.11
N LEU A 385 24.21 -39.88 12.87
CA LEU A 385 23.69 -40.55 11.66
C LEU A 385 23.76 -42.10 11.74
N GLU A 386 24.77 -42.59 12.44
CA GLU A 386 25.10 -44.01 12.59
C GLU A 386 24.21 -44.74 13.62
N GLU A 387 23.49 -43.99 14.47
CA GLU A 387 22.63 -44.52 15.55
C GLU A 387 21.12 -44.37 15.23
N LEU A 388 20.77 -44.03 13.98
CA LEU A 388 19.39 -43.86 13.52
C LEU A 388 18.81 -45.16 12.98
N ASP A 389 17.90 -45.74 13.76
CA ASP A 389 17.17 -46.97 13.41
C ASP A 389 16.12 -46.75 12.29
N ASP A 390 15.58 -45.53 12.16
CA ASP A 390 14.59 -45.19 11.12
C ASP A 390 15.29 -44.77 9.80
N PRO A 391 15.08 -45.50 8.69
CA PRO A 391 15.61 -45.13 7.38
C PRO A 391 15.11 -43.77 6.86
N ASN A 392 13.94 -43.28 7.31
CA ASN A 392 13.43 -41.97 6.92
C ASN A 392 14.22 -40.83 7.57
N GLU A 393 14.49 -40.91 8.88
CA GLU A 393 15.32 -39.94 9.60
C GLU A 393 16.77 -39.95 9.12
N ARG A 394 17.31 -41.12 8.81
CA ARG A 394 18.64 -41.24 8.21
C ARG A 394 18.68 -40.51 6.85
N SER A 395 17.69 -40.72 5.99
CA SER A 395 17.61 -40.02 4.69
C SER A 395 17.39 -38.50 4.83
N ARG A 396 16.74 -38.04 5.90
CA ARG A 396 16.61 -36.61 6.26
C ARG A 396 17.96 -36.02 6.65
N MET A 397 18.66 -36.65 7.58
CA MET A 397 19.96 -36.18 8.08
C MET A 397 21.03 -36.17 6.98
N GLU A 398 21.05 -37.19 6.12
CA GLU A 398 21.85 -37.20 4.88
C GLU A 398 21.47 -36.03 3.95
N ALA A 399 20.19 -35.70 3.82
CA ALA A 399 19.74 -34.56 3.02
C ALA A 399 20.17 -33.21 3.62
N VAL A 400 20.08 -33.03 4.94
CA VAL A 400 20.52 -31.81 5.63
C VAL A 400 22.03 -31.62 5.46
N ALA A 401 22.83 -32.66 5.70
CA ALA A 401 24.29 -32.60 5.51
C ALA A 401 24.69 -32.31 4.05
N ASP A 402 23.99 -32.92 3.08
CA ASP A 402 24.15 -32.63 1.65
C ASP A 402 23.93 -31.14 1.35
N TRP A 403 22.87 -30.56 1.91
CA TRP A 403 22.49 -29.16 1.72
C TRP A 403 23.44 -28.19 2.41
N HIS A 404 23.90 -28.49 3.64
CA HIS A 404 24.92 -27.71 4.34
C HIS A 404 26.20 -27.60 3.51
N ALA A 405 26.70 -28.71 2.95
CA ALA A 405 27.88 -28.72 2.09
C ALA A 405 27.68 -27.90 0.79
N ILE A 406 26.47 -27.95 0.22
CA ILE A 406 26.08 -27.19 -0.97
C ILE A 406 26.03 -25.68 -0.67
N PHE A 407 25.31 -25.23 0.37
CA PHE A 407 25.20 -23.82 0.69
C PHE A 407 26.52 -23.21 1.15
N LYS A 408 27.32 -23.93 1.95
CA LYS A 408 28.67 -23.50 2.34
C LYS A 408 29.61 -23.26 1.14
N THR A 409 29.43 -24.01 0.06
CA THR A 409 30.18 -23.84 -1.20
C THR A 409 29.70 -22.61 -1.99
N MET A 410 28.43 -22.23 -1.89
CA MET A 410 27.80 -21.14 -2.65
C MET A 410 27.71 -19.81 -1.88
N ARG A 411 27.95 -19.82 -0.57
CA ARG A 411 27.91 -18.64 0.32
C ARG A 411 28.58 -17.42 -0.27
N GLU A 412 29.83 -17.58 -0.73
CA GLU A 412 30.63 -16.48 -1.23
C GLU A 412 30.20 -16.01 -2.64
N PRO A 413 29.98 -16.87 -3.65
CA PRO A 413 29.34 -16.48 -4.90
C PRO A 413 28.01 -15.72 -4.72
N PHE A 414 27.12 -16.23 -3.85
CA PHE A 414 25.82 -15.60 -3.59
C PHE A 414 25.95 -14.26 -2.86
N ALA A 415 26.85 -14.16 -1.86
CA ALA A 415 27.11 -12.90 -1.17
C ALA A 415 27.68 -11.83 -2.12
N ARG A 416 28.58 -12.21 -3.05
CA ARG A 416 29.13 -11.32 -4.07
C ARG A 416 28.02 -10.77 -4.98
N ILE A 417 27.26 -11.64 -5.65
CA ILE A 417 26.24 -11.18 -6.62
C ILE A 417 25.08 -10.40 -5.95
N VAL A 418 24.71 -10.73 -4.72
CA VAL A 418 23.73 -9.94 -3.95
C VAL A 418 24.28 -8.58 -3.55
N GLY A 419 25.59 -8.47 -3.30
CA GLY A 419 26.30 -7.19 -3.19
C GLY A 419 26.20 -6.36 -4.47
N ASP A 420 26.54 -6.94 -5.61
CA ASP A 420 26.44 -6.28 -6.94
C ASP A 420 25.01 -5.76 -7.21
N ILE A 421 24.01 -6.57 -6.90
CA ILE A 421 22.58 -6.22 -7.03
C ILE A 421 22.22 -5.03 -6.12
N ASP A 422 22.73 -5.01 -4.88
CA ASP A 422 22.47 -3.92 -3.93
C ASP A 422 23.17 -2.61 -4.31
N GLU A 423 24.41 -2.68 -4.80
CA GLU A 423 25.15 -1.57 -5.42
C GLU A 423 24.39 -1.03 -6.65
N GLY A 424 23.88 -1.91 -7.52
CA GLY A 424 23.08 -1.56 -8.69
C GLY A 424 21.78 -0.82 -8.33
N PHE A 425 21.06 -1.31 -7.31
CA PHE A 425 19.89 -0.61 -6.78
C PHE A 425 20.24 0.74 -6.13
N GLU A 426 21.38 0.86 -5.46
CA GLU A 426 21.87 2.14 -4.93
C GLU A 426 22.14 3.15 -6.05
N HIS A 427 22.81 2.70 -7.11
CA HIS A 427 23.06 3.54 -8.29
C HIS A 427 21.76 4.05 -8.89
N ILE A 428 20.77 3.18 -9.11
CA ILE A 428 19.45 3.58 -9.64
C ILE A 428 18.79 4.64 -8.73
N LEU A 429 18.85 4.47 -7.40
CA LEU A 429 18.27 5.40 -6.44
C LEU A 429 18.95 6.79 -6.48
N ILE A 430 20.27 6.84 -6.66
CA ILE A 430 21.06 8.09 -6.75
C ILE A 430 20.87 8.74 -8.12
N THR A 431 21.05 7.99 -9.20
CA THR A 431 21.00 8.44 -10.60
C THR A 431 19.61 8.97 -10.99
N LEU A 432 18.53 8.31 -10.56
CA LEU A 432 17.16 8.83 -10.72
C LEU A 432 16.78 9.92 -9.70
N GLN A 433 17.68 10.26 -8.77
CA GLN A 433 17.51 11.28 -7.72
C GLN A 433 16.32 10.98 -6.78
N LEU A 434 16.09 9.68 -6.52
CA LEU A 434 15.09 9.15 -5.60
C LEU A 434 15.54 9.24 -4.14
N ILE A 435 16.85 9.19 -3.91
CA ILE A 435 17.51 9.54 -2.64
C ILE A 435 18.49 10.68 -2.86
N LYS A 436 18.94 11.30 -1.77
CA LYS A 436 20.15 12.14 -1.82
C LYS A 436 21.37 11.21 -1.86
N PRO A 437 22.42 11.53 -2.64
CA PRO A 437 23.68 10.79 -2.52
C PRO A 437 24.17 10.86 -1.06
N PRO A 438 24.70 9.75 -0.51
CA PRO A 438 25.28 9.77 0.82
C PRO A 438 26.41 10.80 0.87
N LYS A 439 26.47 11.59 1.95
CA LYS A 439 27.67 12.39 2.23
C LYS A 439 28.78 11.40 2.62
N ARG A 440 29.67 11.11 1.69
CA ARG A 440 30.90 10.39 1.99
C ARG A 440 31.92 11.42 2.47
N GLU A 441 32.49 11.18 3.64
CA GLU A 441 33.75 11.82 4.03
C GLU A 441 34.82 11.18 3.14
N ALA A 442 35.63 12.02 2.48
CA ALA A 442 36.54 11.56 1.44
C ALA A 442 37.80 10.96 2.05
N ASP A 443 37.72 9.68 2.42
CA ASP A 443 38.91 8.83 2.54
C ASP A 443 39.22 8.24 1.16
N SER A 444 40.06 8.95 0.41
CA SER A 444 40.39 8.65 -0.99
C SER A 444 41.47 7.57 -1.16
N GLU A 445 41.96 6.95 -0.09
CA GLU A 445 43.05 5.95 -0.17
C GLU A 445 42.67 4.54 0.31
N SER A 446 41.45 4.34 0.84
CA SER A 446 41.02 3.05 1.43
C SER A 446 40.44 2.04 0.41
N GLU A 447 39.69 2.49 -0.60
CA GLU A 447 39.10 1.64 -1.65
C GLU A 447 39.56 2.09 -3.05
N GLY A 448 40.72 1.61 -3.50
CA GLY A 448 41.40 2.11 -4.71
C GLY A 448 40.59 2.00 -6.01
N ASP A 449 40.46 3.14 -6.71
CA ASP A 449 40.05 3.35 -8.12
C ASP A 449 38.82 2.57 -8.62
N ARG A 450 37.89 2.20 -7.72
CA ARG A 450 36.63 1.52 -8.08
C ARG A 450 35.52 2.54 -8.36
N PRO A 451 34.84 2.48 -9.52
CA PRO A 451 33.67 3.30 -9.78
C PRO A 451 32.54 2.98 -8.80
N HIS A 452 31.99 4.00 -8.15
CA HIS A 452 30.95 3.85 -7.13
C HIS A 452 29.53 4.10 -7.65
N PRO A 453 28.49 3.60 -6.95
CA PRO A 453 27.10 3.96 -7.22
C PRO A 453 26.87 5.48 -7.29
N GLY A 454 26.37 5.94 -8.44
CA GLY A 454 26.15 7.35 -8.78
C GLY A 454 27.23 7.97 -9.70
N GLU A 455 28.33 7.28 -9.97
CA GLU A 455 29.37 7.71 -10.91
C GLU A 455 29.12 7.21 -12.33
N LYS A 456 29.69 7.89 -13.34
CA LYS A 456 29.39 7.60 -14.76
C LYS A 456 29.87 6.22 -15.23
N ASP A 457 31.03 5.79 -14.75
CA ASP A 457 31.66 4.53 -15.19
C ASP A 457 31.12 3.29 -14.45
N PHE A 458 30.24 3.49 -13.47
CA PHE A 458 29.63 2.42 -12.68
C PHE A 458 28.85 1.42 -13.54
N GLN A 459 28.15 1.84 -14.60
CA GLN A 459 27.42 0.92 -15.47
C GLN A 459 28.35 -0.11 -16.14
N ASN A 460 29.50 0.33 -16.66
CA ASN A 460 30.50 -0.56 -17.26
C ASN A 460 31.14 -1.49 -16.22
N TYR A 461 31.42 -0.98 -15.02
CA TYR A 461 31.93 -1.77 -13.89
C TYR A 461 30.94 -2.86 -13.44
N HIS A 462 29.68 -2.48 -13.24
CA HIS A 462 28.60 -3.38 -12.84
C HIS A 462 28.33 -4.46 -13.89
N PHE A 463 28.36 -4.11 -15.19
CA PHE A 463 28.23 -5.10 -16.27
C PHE A 463 29.32 -6.19 -16.18
N LYS A 464 30.58 -5.78 -15.96
CA LYS A 464 31.71 -6.71 -15.84
C LYS A 464 31.52 -7.68 -14.67
N ARG A 465 31.03 -7.23 -13.51
CA ARG A 465 30.79 -8.10 -12.33
C ARG A 465 29.65 -9.09 -12.58
N VAL A 466 28.51 -8.65 -13.13
CA VAL A 466 27.37 -9.54 -13.45
C VAL A 466 27.77 -10.58 -14.50
N ASN A 467 28.46 -10.17 -15.57
CA ASN A 467 28.94 -11.09 -16.59
C ASN A 467 30.02 -12.05 -16.07
N ALA A 468 30.86 -11.62 -15.13
CA ALA A 468 31.80 -12.50 -14.44
C ALA A 468 31.04 -13.58 -13.66
N TYR A 469 30.04 -13.22 -12.84
CA TYR A 469 29.19 -14.18 -12.13
C TYR A 469 28.55 -15.21 -13.08
N HIS A 470 27.94 -14.75 -14.16
CA HIS A 470 27.37 -15.63 -15.20
C HIS A 470 28.41 -16.62 -15.77
N SER A 471 29.66 -16.17 -15.97
CA SER A 471 30.75 -17.06 -16.43
C SER A 471 31.21 -18.07 -15.37
N GLU A 472 31.11 -17.75 -14.08
CA GLU A 472 31.52 -18.62 -12.97
C GLU A 472 30.54 -19.77 -12.70
N LYS A 473 29.32 -19.72 -13.26
CA LYS A 473 28.32 -20.81 -13.24
C LYS A 473 28.92 -22.18 -13.62
N ARG A 474 29.82 -22.22 -14.61
CA ARG A 474 30.53 -23.46 -15.03
C ARG A 474 31.42 -24.01 -13.90
N LYS A 475 32.08 -23.14 -13.13
CA LYS A 475 32.92 -23.53 -11.97
C LYS A 475 32.07 -24.09 -10.84
N LEU A 476 30.92 -23.47 -10.57
CA LEU A 476 29.97 -23.94 -9.56
C LEU A 476 29.47 -25.36 -9.88
N LEU A 477 29.04 -25.60 -11.13
CA LEU A 477 28.57 -26.92 -11.56
C LEU A 477 29.67 -27.99 -11.53
N ARG A 478 30.89 -27.64 -11.95
CA ARG A 478 32.06 -28.52 -11.83
C ARG A 478 32.31 -28.92 -10.38
N ARG A 479 32.32 -27.95 -9.46
CA ARG A 479 32.53 -28.20 -8.02
C ARG A 479 31.40 -29.01 -7.38
N TRP A 480 30.15 -28.82 -7.83
CA TRP A 480 29.02 -29.66 -7.41
C TRP A 480 29.20 -31.13 -7.86
N CYS A 481 29.66 -31.35 -9.09
CA CYS A 481 29.98 -32.67 -9.62
C CYS A 481 31.14 -33.34 -8.86
N GLU A 482 32.23 -32.62 -8.61
CA GLU A 482 33.39 -33.09 -7.83
C GLU A 482 32.98 -33.50 -6.40
N LEU A 483 32.16 -32.68 -5.73
CA LEU A 483 31.59 -32.97 -4.40
C LEU A 483 30.66 -34.19 -4.37
N ARG A 484 30.34 -34.80 -5.52
CA ARG A 484 29.53 -36.03 -5.64
C ARG A 484 30.27 -37.14 -6.39
N GLY A 485 31.58 -37.01 -6.60
CA GLY A 485 32.45 -38.04 -7.20
C GLY A 485 32.40 -38.12 -8.73
N PHE A 486 31.80 -37.14 -9.42
CA PHE A 486 31.86 -37.05 -10.88
C PHE A 486 33.16 -36.35 -11.30
N SER A 487 33.91 -36.97 -12.21
CA SER A 487 35.06 -36.33 -12.87
C SER A 487 34.65 -35.90 -14.28
N LEU A 488 34.59 -34.58 -14.50
CA LEU A 488 34.22 -33.98 -15.78
C LEU A 488 35.48 -33.50 -16.53
N PRO A 489 35.64 -33.81 -17.84
CA PRO A 489 36.66 -33.18 -18.67
C PRO A 489 36.60 -31.64 -18.66
N GLU A 490 37.70 -30.95 -18.97
CA GLU A 490 37.71 -29.47 -19.04
C GLU A 490 36.66 -28.95 -20.02
N ASN A 491 36.61 -29.53 -21.22
CA ASN A 491 35.72 -29.15 -22.33
C ASN A 491 34.28 -29.72 -22.21
N PHE A 492 33.92 -30.32 -21.06
CA PHE A 492 32.63 -30.99 -20.88
C PHE A 492 31.42 -30.07 -21.16
N PHE A 493 31.47 -28.81 -20.73
CA PHE A 493 30.37 -27.85 -20.93
C PHE A 493 30.27 -27.29 -22.36
N GLU A 494 31.19 -27.67 -23.25
CA GLU A 494 31.23 -27.21 -24.64
C GLU A 494 30.82 -28.34 -25.59
N ASN A 495 31.31 -29.57 -25.34
CA ASN A 495 30.97 -30.77 -26.11
C ASN A 495 30.19 -31.80 -25.27
N ALA A 496 29.15 -31.34 -24.55
CA ALA A 496 28.45 -32.14 -23.54
C ALA A 496 27.76 -33.42 -24.03
N GLN A 497 27.59 -33.60 -25.35
CA GLN A 497 27.00 -34.80 -25.94
C GLN A 497 28.02 -35.94 -26.16
N ASP A 498 29.28 -35.58 -26.44
CA ASP A 498 30.34 -36.52 -26.84
C ASP A 498 31.43 -36.67 -25.75
N ALA A 499 31.35 -35.90 -24.67
CA ALA A 499 32.34 -35.90 -23.60
C ALA A 499 32.20 -37.10 -22.66
N ASN A 500 33.14 -38.05 -22.73
CA ASN A 500 33.28 -39.12 -21.74
C ASN A 500 33.54 -38.55 -20.34
N PHE A 501 32.70 -38.88 -19.38
CA PHE A 501 32.83 -38.49 -17.96
C PHE A 501 32.91 -39.72 -17.07
N THR A 502 33.67 -39.62 -15.96
CA THR A 502 33.69 -40.67 -14.94
C THR A 502 32.58 -40.39 -13.95
N ALA A 503 31.67 -41.34 -13.76
CA ALA A 503 30.60 -41.27 -12.79
C ALA A 503 30.83 -42.24 -11.62
N PRO A 504 30.26 -41.97 -10.43
CA PRO A 504 30.31 -42.90 -9.30
C PRO A 504 29.51 -44.19 -9.56
N ASP A 505 29.81 -45.26 -8.82
CA ASP A 505 29.14 -46.56 -8.97
C ASP A 505 27.60 -46.50 -8.80
N TRP A 506 27.12 -45.64 -7.89
CA TRP A 506 25.68 -45.41 -7.67
C TRP A 506 24.97 -44.84 -8.91
N TYR A 507 25.69 -44.12 -9.78
CA TYR A 507 25.14 -43.56 -11.02
C TYR A 507 24.92 -44.61 -12.11
N HIS A 508 25.55 -45.78 -12.05
CA HIS A 508 25.33 -46.85 -13.02
C HIS A 508 24.33 -47.92 -12.54
N SER A 509 24.15 -48.08 -11.21
CA SER A 509 23.17 -49.01 -10.63
C SER A 509 21.73 -48.76 -11.10
N VAL A 510 21.09 -49.76 -11.72
CA VAL A 510 19.66 -49.74 -12.10
C VAL A 510 18.74 -49.76 -10.87
N LYS A 511 19.21 -50.32 -9.74
CA LYS A 511 18.46 -50.32 -8.47
C LYS A 511 18.39 -48.93 -7.81
N ASN A 512 19.32 -48.03 -8.11
CA ASN A 512 19.45 -46.73 -7.43
C ASN A 512 18.74 -45.58 -8.19
N ASN A 513 17.65 -45.86 -8.91
CA ASN A 513 16.91 -44.85 -9.66
C ASN A 513 16.41 -43.69 -8.75
N ASP A 514 16.01 -44.03 -7.53
CA ASP A 514 15.58 -43.06 -6.50
C ASP A 514 16.72 -42.12 -6.04
N GLU A 515 17.96 -42.60 -5.92
CA GLU A 515 19.12 -41.74 -5.61
C GLU A 515 19.43 -40.76 -6.73
N ARG A 516 19.42 -41.22 -8.00
CA ARG A 516 19.58 -40.33 -9.15
C ARG A 516 18.51 -39.25 -9.17
N GLN A 517 17.27 -39.59 -8.83
CA GLN A 517 16.16 -38.65 -8.78
C GLN A 517 16.30 -37.65 -7.60
N LYS A 518 16.77 -38.09 -6.43
CA LYS A 518 17.12 -37.23 -5.29
C LYS A 518 18.20 -36.21 -5.64
N TYR A 519 19.35 -36.65 -6.15
CA TYR A 519 20.46 -35.74 -6.51
C TYR A 519 20.08 -34.78 -7.65
N ARG A 520 19.31 -35.26 -8.64
CA ARG A 520 18.80 -34.41 -9.73
C ARG A 520 17.84 -33.33 -9.23
N ALA A 521 16.95 -33.65 -8.28
CA ALA A 521 16.06 -32.64 -7.67
C ALA A 521 16.84 -31.57 -6.89
N ARG A 522 17.85 -31.99 -6.10
CA ARG A 522 18.77 -31.08 -5.38
C ARG A 522 19.52 -30.15 -6.34
N LEU A 523 20.07 -30.69 -7.44
CA LEU A 523 20.74 -29.91 -8.49
C LEU A 523 19.80 -28.89 -9.14
N PHE A 524 18.55 -29.25 -9.42
CA PHE A 524 17.59 -28.32 -10.01
C PHE A 524 17.25 -27.15 -9.09
N ILE A 525 17.15 -27.35 -7.78
CA ILE A 525 16.94 -26.25 -6.81
C ILE A 525 18.17 -25.33 -6.77
N VAL A 526 19.40 -25.88 -6.81
CA VAL A 526 20.63 -25.07 -6.90
C VAL A 526 20.67 -24.24 -8.18
N LEU A 527 20.41 -24.88 -9.33
CA LEU A 527 20.31 -24.22 -10.64
C LEU A 527 19.22 -23.16 -10.68
N TYR A 528 18.11 -23.38 -9.99
CA TYR A 528 16.99 -22.44 -9.87
C TYR A 528 17.39 -21.19 -9.07
N VAL A 529 18.00 -21.35 -7.89
CA VAL A 529 18.51 -20.21 -7.10
C VAL A 529 19.53 -19.40 -7.89
N ASP A 530 20.51 -20.08 -8.50
CA ASP A 530 21.56 -19.45 -9.29
C ASP A 530 21.01 -18.71 -10.52
N TYR A 531 20.12 -19.34 -11.29
CA TYR A 531 19.43 -18.71 -12.43
C TYR A 531 18.61 -17.49 -12.02
N LEU A 532 17.95 -17.52 -10.86
CA LEU A 532 17.17 -16.39 -10.38
C LEU A 532 18.06 -15.23 -9.92
N LEU A 533 19.17 -15.50 -9.24
CA LEU A 533 20.13 -14.46 -8.86
C LEU A 533 20.75 -13.79 -10.10
N ASP A 534 21.16 -14.59 -11.10
CA ASP A 534 21.65 -14.10 -12.40
C ASP A 534 20.58 -13.27 -13.14
N SER A 535 19.34 -13.76 -13.20
CA SER A 535 18.20 -13.07 -13.81
C SER A 535 17.89 -11.72 -13.11
N ILE A 536 17.96 -11.68 -11.77
CA ILE A 536 17.83 -10.43 -11.00
C ILE A 536 18.98 -9.49 -11.36
N ALA A 537 20.23 -9.96 -11.34
CA ALA A 537 21.41 -9.16 -11.62
C ALA A 537 21.40 -8.54 -13.04
N MET A 538 21.04 -9.33 -14.06
CA MET A 538 20.84 -8.83 -15.43
C MET A 538 19.72 -7.78 -15.50
N THR A 539 18.57 -8.03 -14.86
CA THR A 539 17.43 -7.09 -14.89
C THR A 539 17.74 -5.79 -14.14
N VAL A 540 18.52 -5.85 -13.05
CA VAL A 540 19.04 -4.67 -12.34
C VAL A 540 20.03 -3.91 -13.23
N HIS A 541 20.92 -4.61 -13.94
CA HIS A 541 21.85 -3.99 -14.88
C HIS A 541 21.12 -3.23 -16.01
N ASP A 542 20.07 -3.83 -16.61
CA ASP A 542 19.24 -3.15 -17.61
C ASP A 542 18.53 -1.90 -17.05
N PHE A 543 18.15 -1.93 -15.76
CA PHE A 543 17.55 -0.78 -15.09
C PHE A 543 18.59 0.31 -14.74
N VAL A 544 19.83 -0.06 -14.39
CA VAL A 544 20.98 0.86 -14.27
C VAL A 544 21.25 1.56 -15.60
N LYS A 545 21.40 0.79 -16.68
CA LYS A 545 21.56 1.30 -18.06
C LYS A 545 20.43 2.24 -18.47
N TYR A 546 19.18 1.93 -18.09
CA TYR A 546 18.05 2.83 -18.31
C TYR A 546 18.17 4.12 -17.49
N ALA A 547 18.62 4.07 -16.23
CA ALA A 547 18.79 5.25 -15.39
C ALA A 547 19.85 6.21 -15.95
N ASP A 548 21.01 5.69 -16.37
CA ASP A 548 22.10 6.48 -16.94
C ASP A 548 21.70 7.12 -18.28
N ALA A 549 21.02 6.36 -19.16
CA ALA A 549 20.46 6.91 -20.40
C ALA A 549 19.48 8.09 -20.15
N LYS A 550 18.84 8.19 -18.97
CA LYS A 550 18.02 9.36 -18.61
C LYS A 550 18.84 10.54 -18.09
N VAL A 551 20.00 10.31 -17.48
CA VAL A 551 20.96 11.37 -17.16
C VAL A 551 21.58 11.93 -18.45
N GLU A 552 22.08 11.05 -19.33
CA GLU A 552 22.65 11.40 -20.64
C GLU A 552 21.68 12.18 -21.53
N SER A 553 20.40 11.78 -21.57
CA SER A 553 19.36 12.50 -22.32
C SER A 553 19.08 13.93 -21.81
N GLY A 554 19.74 14.36 -20.73
CA GLY A 554 19.57 15.67 -20.12
C GLY A 554 18.20 15.90 -19.47
N LYS A 555 17.27 14.92 -19.51
CA LYS A 555 15.93 15.03 -18.93
C LYS A 555 15.97 15.31 -17.42
N LEU A 556 16.93 14.72 -16.71
CA LEU A 556 17.10 14.89 -15.27
C LEU A 556 17.77 16.23 -14.86
N SER A 557 18.30 17.01 -15.81
CA SER A 557 19.00 18.27 -15.51
C SER A 557 18.08 19.44 -15.13
N ARG A 558 16.89 19.55 -15.76
CA ARG A 558 15.99 20.72 -15.61
C ARG A 558 14.55 20.28 -15.36
N LYS A 559 13.86 21.03 -14.50
CA LYS A 559 12.41 20.92 -14.31
C LYS A 559 11.69 21.51 -15.54
N ARG A 560 10.62 20.85 -15.99
CA ARG A 560 9.79 21.25 -17.14
C ARG A 560 8.32 21.20 -16.73
N LEU A 561 7.45 21.97 -17.38
CA LEU A 561 6.01 21.78 -17.25
C LEU A 561 5.60 20.51 -18.00
N ILE A 562 4.87 19.61 -17.34
CA ILE A 562 4.47 18.34 -17.91
C ILE A 562 2.95 18.27 -17.94
N VAL A 563 2.41 18.34 -19.15
CA VAL A 563 0.96 18.33 -19.45
C VAL A 563 0.56 16.92 -19.94
N PRO A 564 -0.57 16.36 -19.50
CA PRO A 564 -1.07 15.10 -20.03
C PRO A 564 -1.50 15.27 -21.50
N GLY A 565 -1.06 14.38 -22.39
CA GLY A 565 -1.48 14.41 -23.78
C GLY A 565 -2.99 14.20 -23.93
N ILE A 566 -3.64 14.97 -24.82
CA ILE A 566 -5.10 15.01 -25.03
C ILE A 566 -5.71 13.60 -25.21
N LYS A 567 -5.01 12.71 -25.92
CA LYS A 567 -5.41 11.30 -26.11
C LYS A 567 -5.64 10.56 -24.76
N ARG A 568 -4.88 10.87 -23.71
CA ARG A 568 -5.01 10.27 -22.36
C ARG A 568 -6.21 10.82 -21.59
N LEU A 569 -6.50 12.12 -21.72
CA LEU A 569 -7.69 12.74 -21.14
C LEU A 569 -8.96 12.18 -21.80
N ARG A 570 -9.00 12.09 -23.14
CA ARG A 570 -10.11 11.45 -23.86
C ARG A 570 -10.30 10.00 -23.44
N LYS A 571 -9.21 9.20 -23.34
CA LYS A 571 -9.27 7.80 -22.88
C LYS A 571 -9.84 7.69 -21.45
N TRP A 572 -9.50 8.63 -20.57
CA TRP A 572 -10.04 8.69 -19.19
C TRP A 572 -11.53 9.03 -19.14
N PHE A 573 -11.99 10.03 -19.89
CA PHE A 573 -13.43 10.34 -19.98
C PHE A 573 -14.23 9.13 -20.49
N THR A 574 -13.72 8.41 -21.50
CA THR A 574 -14.36 7.15 -21.92
C THR A 574 -14.23 6.02 -20.90
N SER A 575 -13.17 5.98 -20.08
CA SER A 575 -12.98 4.92 -19.08
C SER A 575 -13.83 5.10 -17.83
N ILE A 576 -14.30 6.32 -17.52
CA ILE A 576 -15.33 6.57 -16.50
C ILE A 576 -16.67 5.93 -16.92
N TYR A 577 -16.99 5.96 -18.22
CA TYR A 577 -18.27 5.44 -18.74
C TYR A 577 -18.24 3.91 -18.96
N SER A 578 -17.08 3.32 -19.24
CA SER A 578 -16.93 1.86 -19.21
C SER A 578 -16.75 1.37 -17.78
N SER A 579 -17.45 0.32 -17.33
CA SER A 579 -17.29 -0.25 -15.97
C SER A 579 -15.99 -1.05 -15.76
N LYS A 580 -14.89 -0.62 -16.41
CA LYS A 580 -13.55 -1.21 -16.39
C LYS A 580 -12.54 -0.26 -15.72
N GLN A 581 -12.86 0.22 -14.52
CA GLN A 581 -11.91 0.97 -13.72
C GLN A 581 -11.86 0.42 -12.30
N ASP A 582 -10.65 0.05 -11.88
CA ASP A 582 -10.38 -0.92 -10.82
C ASP A 582 -10.86 -0.47 -9.44
N ALA A 583 -11.24 -1.41 -8.57
CA ALA A 583 -11.81 -1.08 -7.26
C ALA A 583 -10.86 -0.18 -6.43
N TYR A 584 -11.33 1.03 -6.08
CA TYR A 584 -10.64 1.95 -5.18
C TYR A 584 -11.26 1.81 -3.79
N THR A 585 -10.46 1.37 -2.81
CA THR A 585 -10.80 1.34 -1.38
C THR A 585 -9.70 2.02 -0.59
N ASP A 586 -9.74 3.36 -0.60
CA ASP A 586 -8.83 4.25 0.13
C ASP A 586 -9.40 4.68 1.50
N GLU A 587 -10.62 4.22 1.82
CA GLU A 587 -11.23 4.34 3.16
C GLU A 587 -10.35 3.65 4.24
N GLN A 588 -9.55 2.65 3.85
CA GLN A 588 -8.60 1.93 4.70
C GLN A 588 -7.38 2.78 5.13
N HIS A 589 -7.25 4.03 4.66
CA HIS A 589 -6.31 5.03 5.20
C HIS A 589 -7.01 6.31 5.71
N GLY A 590 -8.33 6.43 5.53
CA GLY A 590 -9.12 7.59 5.95
C GLY A 590 -9.82 7.43 7.31
N MET A 591 -10.29 6.21 7.64
CA MET A 591 -10.99 5.94 8.91
C MET A 591 -10.75 4.57 9.55
N ASP A 592 -10.10 3.62 8.87
CA ASP A 592 -9.92 2.27 9.43
C ASP A 592 -8.69 2.17 10.35
N GLN A 593 -8.91 2.29 11.66
CA GLN A 593 -7.89 2.11 12.70
C GLN A 593 -7.67 0.61 12.99
N GLY A 594 -7.49 -0.19 11.94
CA GLY A 594 -7.46 -1.65 11.96
C GLY A 594 -6.45 -2.22 10.96
N GLY A 595 -5.17 -2.23 11.34
CA GLY A 595 -4.04 -2.61 10.46
C GLY A 595 -3.92 -4.09 10.10
N ASN A 596 -5.04 -4.82 9.93
CA ASN A 596 -5.05 -6.28 9.79
C ASN A 596 -6.01 -6.85 8.73
N GLN A 597 -6.60 -6.03 7.85
CA GLN A 597 -7.32 -6.53 6.69
C GLN A 597 -6.42 -6.52 5.44
N ALA A 598 -6.22 -7.70 4.86
CA ALA A 598 -5.40 -7.88 3.66
C ALA A 598 -5.84 -6.91 2.55
N SER A 599 -4.91 -6.08 2.09
CA SER A 599 -5.11 -5.27 0.90
C SER A 599 -5.50 -6.21 -0.24
N ASN A 600 -6.66 -6.01 -0.84
CA ASN A 600 -7.13 -6.85 -1.94
C ASN A 600 -6.23 -6.58 -3.17
N VAL A 601 -5.12 -7.33 -3.27
CA VAL A 601 -4.12 -7.16 -4.33
C VAL A 601 -4.76 -7.60 -5.64
N TYR A 602 -5.21 -6.63 -6.42
CA TYR A 602 -5.85 -6.88 -7.71
C TYR A 602 -4.80 -7.42 -8.69
N LEU A 603 -4.80 -8.74 -8.93
CA LEU A 603 -3.88 -9.46 -9.83
C LEU A 603 -4.10 -9.17 -11.33
N GLY A 604 -4.76 -8.06 -11.65
CA GLY A 604 -4.86 -7.48 -12.99
C GLY A 604 -5.96 -8.06 -13.89
N ASP A 605 -6.01 -7.49 -15.10
CA ASP A 605 -7.06 -7.70 -16.12
C ASP A 605 -7.28 -9.18 -16.51
N ALA A 606 -6.31 -10.06 -16.23
CA ALA A 606 -6.37 -11.50 -16.48
C ALA A 606 -7.46 -12.22 -15.66
N TYR A 607 -7.81 -11.69 -14.48
CA TYR A 607 -8.88 -12.19 -13.60
C TYR A 607 -10.21 -11.42 -13.77
N SER A 608 -10.28 -10.47 -14.72
CA SER A 608 -11.56 -9.84 -15.06
C SER A 608 -12.51 -10.88 -15.69
N LYS A 609 -13.82 -10.74 -15.44
CA LYS A 609 -14.85 -11.62 -16.01
C LYS A 609 -14.80 -11.50 -17.54
N ARG A 610 -14.15 -12.48 -18.20
CA ARG A 610 -14.07 -12.54 -19.67
C ARG A 610 -15.48 -12.52 -20.24
N LYS A 611 -15.63 -11.88 -21.40
CA LYS A 611 -16.89 -11.97 -22.15
C LYS A 611 -17.12 -13.45 -22.46
N ASP A 612 -18.32 -13.93 -22.16
CA ASP A 612 -18.68 -15.34 -22.29
C ASP A 612 -18.32 -15.83 -23.71
N PRO A 613 -17.42 -16.82 -23.87
CA PRO A 613 -16.93 -17.23 -25.18
C PRO A 613 -18.02 -17.87 -26.05
N GLU A 614 -19.12 -18.33 -25.46
CA GLU A 614 -20.25 -18.89 -26.19
C GLU A 614 -21.27 -17.82 -26.64
N HIS A 615 -21.19 -16.60 -26.10
CA HIS A 615 -22.10 -15.52 -26.50
C HIS A 615 -21.63 -14.85 -27.79
N LEU A 616 -22.22 -15.28 -28.91
CA LEU A 616 -22.04 -14.66 -30.22
C LEU A 616 -22.29 -13.14 -30.16
N PRO A 617 -21.52 -12.34 -30.93
CA PRO A 617 -21.70 -10.89 -30.98
C PRO A 617 -23.02 -10.53 -31.67
N PRO A 618 -23.77 -9.52 -31.18
CA PRO A 618 -25.07 -9.16 -31.74
C PRO A 618 -24.91 -8.62 -33.16
N SER A 619 -25.51 -9.32 -34.11
CA SER A 619 -25.50 -9.02 -35.54
C SER A 619 -26.49 -7.89 -35.86
N ASN A 620 -27.73 -8.03 -35.38
CA ASN A 620 -28.87 -7.20 -35.75
C ASN A 620 -29.10 -6.03 -34.78
N ALA A 621 -29.80 -4.99 -35.25
CA ALA A 621 -30.18 -3.84 -34.43
C ALA A 621 -31.09 -4.25 -33.25
N TRP A 622 -31.95 -5.25 -33.44
CA TRP A 622 -32.82 -5.80 -32.41
C TRP A 622 -32.03 -6.55 -31.32
N GLU A 623 -31.01 -7.32 -31.69
CA GLU A 623 -30.10 -7.99 -30.75
C GLU A 623 -29.30 -6.97 -29.94
N LYS A 624 -28.79 -5.90 -30.58
CA LYS A 624 -28.11 -4.78 -29.91
C LYS A 624 -29.03 -4.02 -28.93
N PHE A 625 -30.33 -3.99 -29.18
CA PHE A 625 -31.32 -3.45 -28.26
C PHE A 625 -31.61 -4.43 -27.11
N GLY A 626 -31.83 -5.70 -27.42
CA GLY A 626 -32.00 -6.79 -26.44
C GLY A 626 -30.85 -6.86 -25.45
N ASP A 627 -29.59 -6.78 -25.90
CA ASP A 627 -28.40 -6.72 -25.05
C ASP A 627 -28.41 -5.52 -24.09
N ARG A 628 -28.89 -4.35 -24.53
CA ARG A 628 -29.04 -3.17 -23.66
C ARG A 628 -30.11 -3.38 -22.59
N VAL A 629 -31.27 -3.96 -22.95
CA VAL A 629 -32.35 -4.28 -22.00
C VAL A 629 -31.88 -5.36 -21.00
N ARG A 630 -31.16 -6.38 -21.47
CA ARG A 630 -30.55 -7.43 -20.63
C ARG A 630 -29.48 -6.85 -19.68
N GLY A 631 -28.79 -5.78 -20.12
CA GLY A 631 -27.90 -4.98 -19.29
C GLY A 631 -28.59 -4.31 -18.09
N ILE A 632 -29.89 -3.99 -18.19
CA ILE A 632 -30.69 -3.49 -17.05
C ILE A 632 -30.92 -4.63 -16.04
N ALA A 633 -31.33 -5.82 -16.50
CA ALA A 633 -31.47 -6.98 -15.62
C ALA A 633 -30.14 -7.36 -14.93
N HIS A 634 -28.99 -7.24 -15.61
CA HIS A 634 -27.68 -7.45 -14.99
C HIS A 634 -27.25 -6.25 -14.08
N PHE A 635 -27.79 -5.04 -14.27
CA PHE A 635 -27.61 -3.94 -13.31
C PHE A 635 -28.43 -4.15 -12.02
N LEU A 636 -29.60 -4.79 -12.13
CA LEU A 636 -30.52 -5.04 -11.02
C LEU A 636 -30.28 -6.36 -10.27
N ARG A 637 -29.55 -7.31 -10.86
CA ARG A 637 -29.11 -8.54 -10.20
C ARG A 637 -28.18 -8.20 -9.03
N SER A 638 -28.42 -8.78 -7.86
CA SER A 638 -27.52 -8.63 -6.71
C SER A 638 -26.10 -9.13 -7.03
N PRO A 639 -25.08 -8.70 -6.27
CA PRO A 639 -23.73 -9.28 -6.33
C PRO A 639 -23.74 -10.80 -6.22
#